data_AF-A0A4R6SG24-F1
#
_entry.id   AF-A0A4R6SG24-F1
#
_cell.length_a   1.000
_cell.length_b   1.000
_cell.length_c   1.000
_cell.angle_alpha   90.00
_cell.angle_beta   90.00
_cell.angle_gamma   90.00
#
_symmetry.space_group_name_H-M   'P 1'
#
loop_
_entity.id
_entity.type
_entity.pdbx_description
1 polymer ?
#
loop_
_entity_poly.entity_id
_entity_poly.type
_entity_poly.pdbx_seq_one_letter_code
_entity_poly.pdbx_strand_id
1 'polypeptide(L)'
;MTLAQLAARVCWEKSYIARVERGDRTPKLQFVRDCDAALAAEGRLVAIWSTEHSALTPAQLPAAPRHFVGRLDDIALLDAAANDARSSSATRSSAPLVIAIDGPPGSGKTGLALHWAHHNKSAWPDGQLYVDLNGFAPTRYPAASASAVLESFCRTLGADPQTLPRTESELAAHYRSLIAGRRLLVVLDNALDDRQVVPLLPGTGSCAVLVTSRRVLSGLAVHADAHRLHLRDLTVSDAHQLLATVIGEGPVAAESDATTDLITLTGRTPLALRIAAERVTADHDHAISELVDDLRAAADRLDGLDGSDGLDELDGSDGRNRRPVTTHAGGLGGEELAADIGPGSDTGIRAVFSWSYRTLSPPAARLFRLLGLFGGPTISTDAAAALADLDLRAVQKAIRVLRHANLVEPAGRDRIAQHALIRTYAYELAHRLDAPEDRDRAVRRLTSWYVYAAHQASHALGPSTHPMTLSSSDDHTPRMTFTAQTALAWFDAELPNMVPVTRLMISKGPPGAAWQFCAGLFGYLNRRKPWTIWRQTHELAMLISEHQDDWRGYALVTTSFAEAQRQVGDLKDSQHLYDLAIQVSTRHDDPHNTARALAGCAYLAIDCGDYDAARDYARHALNLTRSLGDSTGEAVSRVALARALSHRGRHNDARRLLTNAIRALRQHDDIHRTALAVSNLAELAATTGHLNEAADWFATAATYAADAGDHWSEARHRLRLGDMLRQLGDDAGARDQWLDAVAYCRDLDDTRGYRDAVQRLDQLD
;
A
#
# COMPACT_ATOMS: atom_id res chain seq x y z
N MET A 1 36.02 -29.47 20.73
CA MET A 1 35.17 -30.66 20.50
C MET A 1 35.13 -30.91 18.99
N THR A 2 35.28 -32.13 18.51
CA THR A 2 35.20 -32.41 17.06
C THR A 2 33.75 -32.43 16.57
N LEU A 3 33.51 -32.20 15.27
CA LEU A 3 32.17 -32.28 14.68
C LEU A 3 31.46 -33.62 14.94
N ALA A 4 32.22 -34.73 14.98
CA ALA A 4 31.67 -36.05 15.30
C ALA A 4 31.22 -36.15 16.77
N GLN A 5 31.96 -35.52 17.68
CA GLN A 5 31.60 -35.46 19.10
C GLN A 5 30.41 -34.52 19.35
N LEU A 6 30.32 -33.40 18.62
CA LEU A 6 29.17 -32.51 18.67
C LEU A 6 27.91 -33.21 18.15
N ALA A 7 27.99 -33.84 16.97
CA ALA A 7 26.90 -34.60 16.36
C ALA A 7 26.31 -35.66 17.30
N ALA A 8 27.17 -36.41 17.99
CA ALA A 8 26.76 -37.42 18.97
C ALA A 8 26.07 -36.81 20.21
N ARG A 9 26.44 -35.58 20.60
CA ARG A 9 25.86 -34.88 21.76
C ARG A 9 24.54 -34.20 21.46
N VAL A 10 24.39 -33.59 20.28
CA VAL A 10 23.16 -32.88 19.91
C VAL A 10 22.15 -33.75 19.17
N CYS A 11 22.51 -34.99 18.82
CA CYS A 11 21.69 -35.91 18.02
C CYS A 11 21.35 -35.38 16.61
N TRP A 12 22.28 -34.66 15.98
CA TRP A 12 22.15 -34.16 14.60
C TRP A 12 23.20 -34.79 13.68
N GLU A 13 22.86 -34.95 12.40
CA GLU A 13 23.79 -35.51 11.41
C GLU A 13 25.04 -34.65 11.24
N LYS A 14 26.22 -35.29 11.26
CA LYS A 14 27.51 -34.61 11.04
C LYS A 14 27.54 -33.80 9.73
N SER A 15 26.86 -34.28 8.68
CA SER A 15 26.75 -33.61 7.37
C SER A 15 25.92 -32.32 7.43
N TYR A 16 24.98 -32.22 8.35
CA TYR A 16 24.18 -31.02 8.60
C TYR A 16 25.01 -29.98 9.34
N ILE A 17 25.68 -30.40 10.42
CA ILE A 17 26.55 -29.52 11.23
C ILE A 17 27.70 -28.94 10.40
N ALA A 18 28.35 -29.76 9.57
CA ALA A 18 29.43 -29.30 8.69
C ALA A 18 28.98 -28.28 7.64
N ARG A 19 27.71 -28.32 7.20
CA ARG A 19 27.14 -27.31 6.29
C ARG A 19 26.78 -26.02 7.01
N VAL A 20 26.33 -26.11 8.27
CA VAL A 20 26.11 -24.94 9.11
C VAL A 20 27.44 -24.23 9.40
N GLU A 21 28.47 -24.98 9.79
CA GLU A 21 29.80 -24.42 10.12
C GLU A 21 30.46 -23.73 8.92
N ARG A 22 30.21 -24.22 7.69
CA ARG A 22 30.71 -23.60 6.45
C ARG A 22 29.86 -22.44 5.94
N GLY A 23 28.71 -22.16 6.55
CA GLY A 23 27.75 -21.16 6.06
C GLY A 23 26.90 -21.60 4.88
N ASP A 24 27.03 -22.84 4.41
CA ASP A 24 26.24 -23.42 3.30
C ASP A 24 24.76 -23.63 3.64
N ARG A 25 24.42 -23.61 4.94
CA ARG A 25 23.06 -23.85 5.42
C ARG A 25 22.77 -23.08 6.70
N THR A 26 21.68 -22.31 6.68
CA THR A 26 21.18 -21.62 7.87
C THR A 26 20.81 -22.63 8.98
N PRO A 27 21.34 -22.46 10.20
CA PRO A 27 21.02 -23.35 11.32
C PRO A 27 19.55 -23.21 11.71
N LYS A 28 18.87 -24.33 11.95
CA LYS A 28 17.50 -24.34 12.51
C LYS A 28 17.55 -23.95 13.99
N LEU A 29 16.56 -23.19 14.47
CA LEU A 29 16.47 -22.80 15.89
C LEU A 29 16.55 -24.00 16.85
N GLN A 30 15.95 -25.14 16.50
CA GLN A 30 16.05 -26.35 17.33
C GLN A 30 17.49 -26.86 17.42
N PHE A 31 18.23 -26.89 16.31
CA PHE A 31 19.65 -27.24 16.30
C PHE A 31 20.50 -26.29 17.16
N VAL A 32 20.18 -24.99 17.13
CA VAL A 32 20.86 -23.99 17.96
C VAL A 32 20.56 -24.19 19.44
N ARG A 33 19.31 -24.47 19.82
CA ARG A 33 18.93 -24.80 21.21
C ARG A 33 19.63 -26.05 21.72
N ASP A 34 19.70 -27.09 20.88
CA ASP A 34 20.38 -28.34 21.21
C ASP A 34 21.89 -28.12 21.38
N CYS A 35 22.50 -27.30 20.52
CA CYS A 35 23.90 -26.88 20.65
C CYS A 35 24.14 -26.02 21.89
N ASP A 36 23.25 -25.07 22.19
CA ASP A 36 23.34 -24.18 23.36
C ASP A 36 23.32 -25.00 24.66
N ALA A 37 22.39 -25.96 24.76
CA ALA A 37 22.32 -26.89 25.87
C ALA A 37 23.55 -27.82 25.94
N ALA A 38 23.98 -28.41 24.82
CA ALA A 38 25.11 -29.34 24.78
C ALA A 38 26.47 -28.68 25.03
N LEU A 39 26.58 -27.39 24.77
CA LEU A 39 27.77 -26.57 25.00
C LEU A 39 27.71 -25.75 26.29
N ALA A 40 26.61 -25.84 27.03
CA ALA A 40 26.34 -25.04 28.23
C ALA A 40 26.53 -23.52 27.96
N ALA A 41 25.96 -23.04 26.86
CA ALA A 41 26.13 -21.66 26.41
C ALA A 41 25.14 -20.66 27.04
N GLU A 42 24.31 -21.11 27.99
CA GLU A 42 23.39 -20.26 28.78
C GLU A 42 22.49 -19.35 27.94
N GLY A 43 22.01 -19.84 26.80
CA GLY A 43 21.16 -19.12 25.87
C GLY A 43 21.90 -18.17 24.94
N ARG A 44 23.24 -18.08 24.99
CA ARG A 44 24.02 -17.18 24.12
C ARG A 44 23.96 -17.56 22.65
N LEU A 45 23.97 -18.84 22.30
CA LEU A 45 23.86 -19.26 20.90
C LEU A 45 22.44 -19.02 20.40
N VAL A 46 21.43 -19.19 21.25
CA VAL A 46 20.04 -18.83 20.94
C VAL A 46 19.91 -17.31 20.77
N ALA A 47 20.58 -16.51 21.60
CA ALA A 47 20.60 -15.05 21.50
C ALA A 47 21.27 -14.59 20.20
N ILE A 48 22.47 -15.08 19.88
CA ILE A 48 23.20 -14.77 18.63
C ILE A 48 22.35 -15.15 17.41
N TRP A 49 21.79 -16.35 17.39
CA TRP A 49 20.90 -16.76 16.30
C TRP A 49 19.68 -15.84 16.19
N SER A 50 19.10 -15.43 17.33
CA SER A 50 17.96 -14.51 17.35
C SER A 50 18.34 -13.11 16.87
N THR A 51 19.55 -12.62 17.17
CA THR A 51 20.05 -11.32 16.70
C THR A 51 20.37 -11.34 15.21
N GLU A 52 21.06 -12.39 14.72
CA GLU A 52 21.41 -12.57 13.30
C GLU A 52 20.19 -12.87 12.42
N HIS A 53 19.15 -13.48 13.00
CA HIS A 53 17.91 -13.85 12.30
C HIS A 53 16.70 -13.04 12.79
N SER A 54 16.95 -11.91 13.47
CA SER A 54 15.94 -10.93 13.83
C SER A 54 15.48 -10.22 12.55
N ALA A 55 14.59 -10.86 11.80
CA ALA A 55 13.58 -10.11 11.08
C ALA A 55 12.93 -9.17 12.11
N LEU A 56 12.89 -7.87 11.82
CA LEU A 56 12.24 -6.87 12.67
C LEU A 56 10.96 -7.47 13.26
N THR A 57 10.89 -7.56 14.59
CA THR A 57 9.69 -8.04 15.28
C THR A 57 8.50 -7.22 14.77
N PRO A 58 7.54 -7.81 14.04
CA PRO A 58 6.52 -7.02 13.38
C PRO A 58 5.71 -6.23 14.40
N ALA A 59 5.46 -4.95 14.14
CA ALA A 59 4.69 -4.06 15.03
C ALA A 59 3.65 -3.29 14.21
N GLN A 60 2.76 -4.02 13.52
CA GLN A 60 1.91 -3.48 12.46
C GLN A 60 0.56 -2.94 12.93
N LEU A 61 0.24 -3.00 14.23
CA LEU A 61 -1.06 -2.57 14.73
C LEU A 61 -1.28 -1.06 14.48
N PRO A 62 -2.37 -0.67 13.78
CA PRO A 62 -2.82 0.72 13.73
C PRO A 62 -3.05 1.30 15.13
N ALA A 63 -3.06 2.62 15.25
CA ALA A 63 -3.31 3.27 16.54
C ALA A 63 -4.64 2.80 17.16
N ALA A 64 -4.61 2.44 18.45
CA ALA A 64 -5.82 2.17 19.19
C ALA A 64 -6.71 3.44 19.29
N PRO A 65 -8.04 3.29 19.38
CA PRO A 65 -8.93 4.40 19.64
C PRO A 65 -8.53 5.13 20.94
N ARG A 66 -8.31 6.46 20.87
CA ARG A 66 -7.88 7.28 22.03
C ARG A 66 -8.88 7.30 23.19
N HIS A 67 -10.17 7.19 22.86
CA HIS A 67 -11.27 7.17 23.84
C HIS A 67 -12.13 5.93 23.59
N PHE A 68 -11.70 4.80 24.15
CA PHE A 68 -12.47 3.55 24.14
C PHE A 68 -13.27 3.48 25.43
N VAL A 69 -14.60 3.39 25.33
CA VAL A 69 -15.54 3.46 26.47
C VAL A 69 -16.51 2.28 26.41
N GLY A 70 -16.77 1.67 27.56
CA GLY A 70 -17.64 0.50 27.70
C GLY A 70 -17.00 -0.81 27.24
N ARG A 71 -17.82 -1.85 27.03
CA ARG A 71 -17.39 -3.17 26.50
C ARG A 71 -16.50 -3.98 27.44
N LEU A 72 -16.60 -3.75 28.75
CA LEU A 72 -15.80 -4.47 29.75
C LEU A 72 -16.08 -5.98 29.72
N ASP A 73 -17.34 -6.38 29.54
CA ASP A 73 -17.72 -7.79 29.42
C ASP A 73 -17.14 -8.43 28.16
N ASP A 74 -17.17 -7.73 27.02
CA ASP A 74 -16.60 -8.21 25.76
C ASP A 74 -15.07 -8.37 25.88
N ILE A 75 -14.39 -7.42 26.54
CA ILE A 75 -12.95 -7.51 26.85
C ILE A 75 -12.67 -8.70 27.77
N ALA A 76 -13.47 -8.89 28.82
CA ALA A 76 -13.31 -10.01 29.75
C ALA A 76 -13.47 -11.37 29.04
N LEU A 77 -14.36 -11.47 28.05
CA LEU A 77 -14.50 -12.66 27.21
C LEU A 77 -13.27 -12.92 26.34
N LEU A 78 -12.69 -11.87 25.74
CA LEU A 78 -11.43 -11.99 24.98
C LEU A 78 -10.27 -12.42 25.88
N ASP A 79 -10.16 -11.83 27.07
CA ASP A 79 -9.15 -12.18 28.06
C ASP A 79 -9.33 -13.61 28.59
N ALA A 80 -10.56 -14.05 28.82
CA ALA A 80 -10.87 -15.42 29.22
C ALA A 80 -10.46 -16.43 28.14
N ALA A 81 -10.82 -16.19 26.87
CA ALA A 81 -10.41 -17.06 25.76
C ALA A 81 -8.87 -17.11 25.61
N ALA A 82 -8.19 -15.98 25.78
CA ALA A 82 -6.73 -15.92 25.77
C ALA A 82 -6.09 -16.58 27.00
N ASN A 83 -6.75 -16.58 28.15
CA ASN A 83 -6.28 -17.27 29.35
C ASN A 83 -6.46 -18.79 29.24
N ASP A 84 -7.59 -19.25 28.72
CA ASP A 84 -7.89 -20.68 28.52
C ASP A 84 -6.94 -21.31 27.50
N ALA A 85 -6.65 -20.62 26.40
CA ALA A 85 -5.65 -21.05 25.43
C ALA A 85 -4.24 -21.18 26.04
N ARG A 86 -3.91 -20.35 27.05
CA ARG A 86 -2.62 -20.38 27.77
C ARG A 86 -2.55 -21.42 28.89
N SER A 87 -3.66 -21.66 29.59
CA SER A 87 -3.74 -22.57 30.75
C SER A 87 -3.84 -24.04 30.33
N SER A 88 -4.33 -24.33 29.12
CA SER A 88 -4.44 -25.67 28.51
C SER A 88 -3.09 -26.37 28.21
N SER A 89 -1.98 -25.84 28.74
CA SER A 89 -0.61 -26.35 28.65
C SER A 89 -0.41 -27.82 29.11
N ALA A 90 -1.32 -28.37 29.92
CA ALA A 90 -1.25 -29.76 30.39
C ALA A 90 -1.64 -30.80 29.31
N THR A 91 -2.36 -30.40 28.26
CA THR A 91 -2.67 -31.21 27.07
C THR A 91 -2.58 -30.29 25.86
N ARG A 92 -1.39 -30.22 25.23
CA ARG A 92 -1.08 -29.32 24.10
C ARG A 92 -2.19 -29.33 23.04
N SER A 93 -3.11 -28.36 23.08
CA SER A 93 -3.93 -28.05 21.92
C SER A 93 -2.97 -27.56 20.82
N SER A 94 -2.95 -28.27 19.69
CA SER A 94 -2.10 -27.93 18.55
C SER A 94 -2.63 -26.75 17.75
N ALA A 95 -3.88 -26.33 17.99
CA ALA A 95 -4.58 -25.31 17.20
C ALA A 95 -4.35 -23.90 17.76
N PRO A 96 -4.22 -22.88 16.90
CA PRO A 96 -4.12 -21.47 17.31
C PRO A 96 -5.40 -20.99 18.01
N LEU A 97 -5.27 -20.00 18.89
CA LEU A 97 -6.43 -19.27 19.38
C LEU A 97 -6.99 -18.42 18.24
N VAL A 98 -8.19 -18.73 17.75
CA VAL A 98 -8.89 -17.92 16.76
C VAL A 98 -10.12 -17.31 17.41
N ILE A 99 -10.25 -15.99 17.34
CA ILE A 99 -11.42 -15.26 17.81
C ILE A 99 -12.04 -14.52 16.63
N ALA A 100 -13.29 -14.87 16.30
CA ALA A 100 -14.07 -14.17 15.29
C ALA A 100 -15.03 -13.19 15.96
N ILE A 101 -14.82 -11.91 15.72
CA ILE A 101 -15.64 -10.79 16.20
C ILE A 101 -16.57 -10.37 15.06
N ASP A 102 -17.82 -10.79 15.12
CA ASP A 102 -18.85 -10.43 14.14
C ASP A 102 -19.86 -9.44 14.73
N GLY A 103 -20.63 -8.75 13.87
CA GLY A 103 -21.63 -7.78 14.32
C GLY A 103 -21.94 -6.69 13.29
N PRO A 104 -23.01 -5.90 13.49
CA PRO A 104 -23.50 -4.92 12.52
C PRO A 104 -22.47 -3.82 12.21
N PRO A 105 -22.56 -3.14 11.06
CA PRO A 105 -21.68 -2.01 10.74
C PRO A 105 -21.74 -0.92 11.83
N GLY A 106 -20.60 -0.29 12.14
CA GLY A 106 -20.54 0.79 13.15
C GLY A 106 -20.54 0.34 14.62
N SER A 107 -20.70 -0.96 14.91
CA SER A 107 -20.69 -1.54 16.27
C SER A 107 -19.36 -1.41 17.04
N GLY A 108 -18.27 -1.07 16.37
CA GLY A 108 -16.96 -0.88 17.00
C GLY A 108 -16.01 -2.08 16.98
N LYS A 109 -16.25 -3.11 16.16
CA LYS A 109 -15.43 -4.34 16.07
C LYS A 109 -13.93 -4.07 15.91
N THR A 110 -13.54 -3.28 14.91
CA THR A 110 -12.14 -2.89 14.67
C THR A 110 -11.55 -2.16 15.88
N GLY A 111 -12.33 -1.26 16.49
CA GLY A 111 -11.92 -0.53 17.69
C GLY A 111 -11.66 -1.46 18.89
N LEU A 112 -12.55 -2.44 19.13
CA LEU A 112 -12.38 -3.45 20.18
C LEU A 112 -11.15 -4.33 19.91
N ALA A 113 -11.01 -4.84 18.69
CA ALA A 113 -9.89 -5.69 18.30
C ALA A 113 -8.54 -4.98 18.50
N LEU A 114 -8.43 -3.73 18.05
CA LEU A 114 -7.22 -2.93 18.23
C LEU A 114 -6.98 -2.56 19.69
N HIS A 115 -8.02 -2.16 20.43
CA HIS A 115 -7.89 -1.84 21.86
C HIS A 115 -7.36 -3.04 22.66
N TRP A 116 -7.94 -4.22 22.44
CA TRP A 116 -7.50 -5.45 23.09
C TRP A 116 -6.09 -5.86 22.64
N ALA A 117 -5.78 -5.78 21.34
CA ALA A 117 -4.48 -6.12 20.79
C ALA A 117 -3.34 -5.25 21.37
N HIS A 118 -3.57 -3.94 21.53
CA HIS A 118 -2.60 -3.03 22.14
C HIS A 118 -2.35 -3.32 23.63
N HIS A 119 -3.38 -3.69 24.38
CA HIS A 119 -3.26 -4.05 25.79
C HIS A 119 -2.57 -5.41 25.99
N ASN A 120 -2.75 -6.35 25.06
CA ASN A 120 -2.24 -7.72 25.17
C ASN A 120 -0.97 -7.99 24.35
N LYS A 121 -0.38 -6.99 23.68
CA LYS A 121 0.80 -7.17 22.81
C LYS A 121 2.02 -7.79 23.52
N SER A 122 2.18 -7.55 24.83
CA SER A 122 3.27 -8.12 25.64
C SER A 122 3.20 -9.65 25.77
N ALA A 123 2.00 -10.23 25.57
CA ALA A 123 1.81 -11.68 25.53
C ALA A 123 2.30 -12.32 24.21
N TRP A 124 2.63 -11.52 23.20
CA TRP A 124 3.05 -11.94 21.86
C TRP A 124 4.39 -11.29 21.50
N PRO A 125 5.49 -11.73 22.15
CA PRO A 125 6.79 -11.06 22.07
C PRO A 125 7.43 -11.13 20.69
N ASP A 126 7.00 -12.06 19.83
CA ASP A 126 7.56 -12.22 18.48
C ASP A 126 6.87 -11.30 17.46
N GLY A 127 5.89 -10.50 17.89
CA GLY A 127 5.31 -9.41 17.11
C GLY A 127 3.82 -9.52 16.81
N GLN A 128 3.32 -8.52 16.10
CA GLN A 128 1.93 -8.35 15.70
C GLN A 128 1.83 -8.03 14.19
N LEU A 129 1.01 -8.81 13.49
CA LEU A 129 0.67 -8.61 12.08
C LEU A 129 -0.74 -8.04 11.98
N TYR A 130 -0.95 -7.09 11.07
CA TYR A 130 -2.25 -6.46 10.83
C TYR A 130 -2.53 -6.36 9.34
N VAL A 131 -3.79 -6.62 8.95
CA VAL A 131 -4.28 -6.34 7.61
C VAL A 131 -5.77 -6.00 7.63
N ASP A 132 -6.17 -5.02 6.81
CA ASP A 132 -7.57 -4.79 6.44
C ASP A 132 -7.86 -5.60 5.15
N LEU A 133 -8.75 -6.59 5.27
CA LEU A 133 -9.13 -7.50 4.18
C LEU A 133 -10.09 -6.86 3.17
N ASN A 134 -10.54 -5.63 3.40
CA ASN A 134 -11.40 -4.85 2.50
C ASN A 134 -12.67 -5.60 2.08
N GLY A 135 -13.19 -6.49 2.94
CA GLY A 135 -14.24 -7.44 2.59
C GLY A 135 -15.55 -6.79 2.16
N PHE A 136 -15.87 -5.63 2.72
CA PHE A 136 -17.12 -4.89 2.43
C PHE A 136 -16.85 -3.53 1.77
N ALA A 137 -15.72 -3.39 1.06
CA ALA A 137 -15.51 -2.23 0.21
C ALA A 137 -16.49 -2.26 -0.98
N PRO A 138 -16.89 -1.11 -1.56
CA PRO A 138 -17.76 -1.08 -2.73
C PRO A 138 -17.24 -2.01 -3.83
N THR A 139 -18.13 -2.65 -4.61
CA THR A 139 -17.88 -3.70 -5.65
C THR A 139 -16.78 -3.40 -6.68
N ARG A 140 -16.23 -2.18 -6.68
CA ARG A 140 -15.13 -1.70 -7.51
C ARG A 140 -13.73 -1.88 -6.87
N TYR A 141 -13.69 -2.24 -5.58
CA TYR A 141 -12.49 -2.62 -4.81
C TYR A 141 -12.60 -4.11 -4.46
N PRO A 142 -11.90 -5.01 -5.15
CA PRO A 142 -11.95 -6.42 -4.78
C PRO A 142 -11.37 -6.58 -3.38
N ALA A 143 -12.05 -7.38 -2.57
CA ALA A 143 -11.55 -7.76 -1.26
C ALA A 143 -10.14 -8.39 -1.39
N ALA A 144 -9.29 -8.19 -0.39
CA ALA A 144 -7.91 -8.67 -0.44
C ALA A 144 -7.88 -10.19 -0.63
N SER A 145 -7.22 -10.67 -1.69
CA SER A 145 -7.02 -12.11 -1.88
C SER A 145 -6.09 -12.66 -0.79
N ALA A 146 -6.35 -13.87 -0.30
CA ALA A 146 -5.51 -14.48 0.72
C ALA A 146 -4.05 -14.64 0.24
N SER A 147 -3.84 -14.97 -1.03
CA SER A 147 -2.51 -15.02 -1.67
C SER A 147 -1.70 -13.72 -1.49
N ALA A 148 -2.28 -12.56 -1.82
CA ALA A 148 -1.61 -11.27 -1.67
C ALA A 148 -1.27 -10.93 -0.21
N VAL A 149 -2.13 -11.31 0.74
CA VAL A 149 -1.90 -11.11 2.17
C VAL A 149 -0.78 -12.04 2.66
N LEU A 150 -0.78 -13.30 2.25
CA LEU A 150 0.28 -14.27 2.57
C LEU A 150 1.65 -13.83 2.04
N GLU A 151 1.72 -13.33 0.80
CA GLU A 151 2.94 -12.75 0.24
C GLU A 151 3.45 -11.57 1.09
N SER A 152 2.54 -10.71 1.57
CA SER A 152 2.89 -9.60 2.45
C SER A 152 3.43 -10.09 3.80
N PHE A 153 2.70 -10.98 4.48
CA PHE A 153 3.09 -11.54 5.77
C PHE A 153 4.41 -12.30 5.71
N CYS A 154 4.61 -13.14 4.69
CA CYS A 154 5.87 -13.86 4.51
C CYS A 154 7.05 -12.90 4.36
N ARG A 155 6.90 -11.83 3.56
CA ARG A 155 7.93 -10.78 3.42
C ARG A 155 8.23 -10.08 4.73
N THR A 156 7.20 -9.67 5.48
CA THR A 156 7.36 -9.07 6.81
C THR A 156 8.10 -10.00 7.78
N LEU A 157 7.84 -11.30 7.70
CA LEU A 157 8.50 -12.30 8.55
C LEU A 157 9.93 -12.66 8.11
N GLY A 158 10.44 -12.01 7.06
CA GLY A 158 11.81 -12.15 6.57
C GLY A 158 12.00 -13.16 5.44
N ALA A 159 10.92 -13.61 4.78
CA ALA A 159 11.04 -14.49 3.61
C ALA A 159 11.60 -13.73 2.39
N ASP A 160 12.46 -14.41 1.63
CA ASP A 160 13.00 -13.88 0.40
C ASP A 160 11.90 -13.86 -0.69
N PRO A 161 11.53 -12.68 -1.24
CA PRO A 161 10.52 -12.55 -2.28
C PRO A 161 10.74 -13.45 -3.50
N GLN A 162 12.00 -13.75 -3.85
CA GLN A 162 12.32 -14.57 -5.02
C GLN A 162 12.06 -16.06 -4.81
N THR A 163 11.94 -16.48 -3.54
CA THR A 163 11.71 -17.87 -3.14
C THR A 163 10.26 -18.14 -2.76
N LEU A 164 9.41 -17.11 -2.77
CA LEU A 164 8.02 -17.26 -2.41
C LEU A 164 7.30 -18.16 -3.42
N PRO A 165 6.53 -19.15 -2.93
CA PRO A 165 5.72 -19.98 -3.81
C PRO A 165 4.69 -19.18 -4.59
N ARG A 166 4.27 -19.70 -5.74
CA ARG A 166 3.33 -19.01 -6.66
C ARG A 166 1.87 -19.35 -6.41
N THR A 167 1.59 -20.40 -5.65
CA THR A 167 0.22 -20.84 -5.35
C THR A 167 -0.18 -20.49 -3.92
N GLU A 168 -1.45 -20.19 -3.70
CA GLU A 168 -1.98 -19.84 -2.38
C GLU A 168 -1.73 -20.92 -1.33
N SER A 169 -1.90 -22.19 -1.70
CA SER A 169 -1.73 -23.33 -0.79
C SER A 169 -0.27 -23.47 -0.35
N GLU A 170 0.67 -23.29 -1.27
CA GLU A 170 2.10 -23.32 -0.95
C GLU A 170 2.53 -22.09 -0.15
N LEU A 171 2.01 -20.90 -0.48
CA LEU A 171 2.21 -19.67 0.31
C LEU A 171 1.71 -19.83 1.74
N ALA A 172 0.53 -20.43 1.93
CA ALA A 172 -0.03 -20.70 3.25
C ALA A 172 0.84 -21.70 4.04
N ALA A 173 1.36 -22.74 3.38
CA ALA A 173 2.29 -23.69 3.98
C ALA A 173 3.64 -23.04 4.35
N HIS A 174 4.14 -22.15 3.49
CA HIS A 174 5.36 -21.38 3.74
C HIS A 174 5.19 -20.42 4.91
N TYR A 175 4.09 -19.66 4.93
CA TYR A 175 3.70 -18.80 6.05
C TYR A 175 3.66 -19.57 7.38
N ARG A 176 2.95 -20.71 7.42
CA ARG A 176 2.91 -21.58 8.61
C ARG A 176 4.29 -22.05 9.05
N SER A 177 5.20 -22.30 8.11
CA SER A 177 6.57 -22.70 8.40
C SER A 177 7.40 -21.56 9.01
N LEU A 178 7.20 -20.32 8.56
CA LEU A 178 7.90 -19.14 9.08
C LEU A 178 7.50 -18.80 10.52
N ILE A 179 6.22 -18.96 10.85
CA ILE A 179 5.69 -18.67 12.18
C ILE A 179 5.74 -19.86 13.14
N ALA A 180 6.20 -21.02 12.68
CA ALA A 180 6.30 -22.22 13.50
C ALA A 180 7.21 -21.96 14.72
N GLY A 181 6.66 -22.12 15.92
CA GLY A 181 7.37 -21.90 17.17
C GLY A 181 7.50 -20.42 17.58
N ARG A 182 6.91 -19.49 16.83
CA ARG A 182 6.79 -18.07 17.20
C ARG A 182 5.48 -17.82 17.95
N ARG A 183 5.46 -16.73 18.72
CA ARG A 183 4.32 -16.20 19.47
C ARG A 183 3.86 -14.87 18.90
N LEU A 184 2.98 -14.95 17.89
CA LEU A 184 2.47 -13.82 17.14
C LEU A 184 0.99 -13.56 17.42
N LEU A 185 0.61 -12.28 17.38
CA LEU A 185 -0.78 -11.86 17.26
C LEU A 185 -1.08 -11.43 15.82
N VAL A 186 -2.11 -12.00 15.21
CA VAL A 186 -2.54 -11.65 13.85
C VAL A 186 -3.92 -11.00 13.94
N VAL A 187 -4.07 -9.81 13.36
CA VAL A 187 -5.35 -9.09 13.29
C VAL A 187 -5.79 -9.00 11.83
N LEU A 188 -6.88 -9.70 11.51
CA LEU A 188 -7.52 -9.76 10.20
C LEU A 188 -8.80 -8.92 10.25
N ASP A 189 -8.69 -7.64 9.92
CA ASP A 189 -9.81 -6.71 10.01
C ASP A 189 -10.68 -6.79 8.76
N ASN A 190 -12.01 -6.65 8.91
CA ASN A 190 -12.97 -6.44 7.83
C ASN A 190 -13.02 -7.59 6.80
N ALA A 191 -13.05 -8.85 7.27
CA ALA A 191 -13.15 -10.05 6.43
C ALA A 191 -14.53 -10.21 5.77
N LEU A 192 -14.59 -10.55 4.48
CA LEU A 192 -15.85 -10.82 3.75
C LEU A 192 -16.44 -12.18 4.09
N ASP A 193 -15.60 -13.23 4.09
CA ASP A 193 -16.00 -14.62 4.27
C ASP A 193 -14.87 -15.48 4.85
N ASP A 194 -15.18 -16.76 5.13
CA ASP A 194 -14.22 -17.72 5.68
C ASP A 194 -13.06 -18.02 4.72
N ARG A 195 -13.28 -17.92 3.39
CA ARG A 195 -12.28 -18.25 2.37
C ARG A 195 -11.10 -17.28 2.38
N GLN A 196 -11.34 -16.02 2.71
CA GLN A 196 -10.26 -15.05 2.90
C GLN A 196 -9.39 -15.34 4.13
N VAL A 197 -10.00 -15.92 5.18
CA VAL A 197 -9.38 -16.04 6.50
C VAL A 197 -8.66 -17.37 6.68
N VAL A 198 -9.28 -18.49 6.27
CA VAL A 198 -8.76 -19.84 6.50
C VAL A 198 -7.30 -20.03 6.03
N PRO A 199 -6.87 -19.56 4.83
CA PRO A 199 -5.49 -19.71 4.41
C PRO A 199 -4.47 -18.94 5.26
N LEU A 200 -4.92 -17.88 5.96
CA LEU A 200 -4.12 -17.00 6.80
C LEU A 200 -3.95 -17.52 8.23
N LEU A 201 -4.59 -18.64 8.58
CA LEU A 201 -4.55 -19.17 9.92
C LEU A 201 -3.20 -19.86 10.22
N PRO A 202 -2.63 -19.63 11.42
CA PRO A 202 -1.45 -20.35 11.88
C PRO A 202 -1.68 -21.86 12.01
N GLY A 203 -0.60 -22.63 11.89
CA GLY A 203 -0.62 -24.07 12.13
C GLY A 203 -0.28 -24.46 13.57
N THR A 204 -0.05 -23.51 14.46
CA THR A 204 0.49 -23.74 15.81
C THR A 204 -0.32 -23.02 16.88
N GLY A 205 -0.53 -23.69 18.03
CA GLY A 205 -1.20 -23.12 19.21
C GLY A 205 -0.45 -21.99 19.94
N SER A 206 0.76 -21.64 19.48
CA SER A 206 1.54 -20.53 20.04
C SER A 206 1.16 -19.16 19.47
N CYS A 207 0.19 -19.06 18.55
CA CYS A 207 -0.26 -17.81 17.94
C CYS A 207 -1.74 -17.55 18.25
N ALA A 208 -2.13 -16.27 18.21
CA ALA A 208 -3.53 -15.87 18.26
C ALA A 208 -3.94 -15.09 17.00
N VAL A 209 -5.19 -15.25 16.59
CA VAL A 209 -5.81 -14.57 15.46
C VAL A 209 -7.10 -13.88 15.91
N LEU A 210 -7.17 -12.57 15.73
CA LEU A 210 -8.41 -11.79 15.84
C LEU A 210 -8.93 -11.53 14.44
N VAL A 211 -10.19 -11.86 14.19
CA VAL A 211 -10.86 -11.63 12.91
C VAL A 211 -12.04 -10.71 13.16
N THR A 212 -12.20 -9.63 12.40
CA THR A 212 -13.42 -8.83 12.44
C THR A 212 -14.21 -9.00 11.14
N SER A 213 -15.53 -9.11 11.23
CA SER A 213 -16.41 -9.19 10.05
C SER A 213 -17.78 -8.59 10.33
N ARG A 214 -18.50 -8.19 9.26
CA ARG A 214 -19.94 -7.87 9.35
C ARG A 214 -20.82 -9.11 9.24
N ARG A 215 -20.26 -10.23 8.76
CA ARG A 215 -20.94 -11.51 8.61
C ARG A 215 -20.53 -12.48 9.72
N VAL A 216 -21.43 -13.41 10.04
CA VAL A 216 -21.09 -14.52 10.93
C VAL A 216 -20.23 -15.52 10.15
N LEU A 217 -18.94 -15.57 10.48
CA LEU A 217 -17.94 -16.45 9.88
C LEU A 217 -18.06 -17.88 10.42
N SER A 218 -19.18 -18.53 10.05
CA SER A 218 -19.59 -19.83 10.60
C SER A 218 -18.61 -20.95 10.23
N GLY A 219 -17.94 -20.85 9.08
CA GLY A 219 -16.92 -21.81 8.66
C GLY A 219 -15.70 -21.80 9.58
N LEU A 220 -15.32 -20.66 10.17
CA LEU A 220 -14.20 -20.62 11.13
C LEU A 220 -14.47 -21.42 12.40
N ALA A 221 -15.71 -21.44 12.90
CA ALA A 221 -16.06 -22.26 14.06
C ALA A 221 -15.90 -23.76 13.75
N VAL A 222 -16.19 -24.18 12.52
CA VAL A 222 -16.10 -25.60 12.10
C VAL A 222 -14.67 -26.02 11.80
N HIS A 223 -13.87 -25.18 11.13
CA HIS A 223 -12.57 -25.56 10.58
C HIS A 223 -11.38 -25.13 11.44
N ALA A 224 -11.59 -24.19 12.38
CA ALA A 224 -10.52 -23.60 13.19
C ALA A 224 -10.88 -23.46 14.68
N ASP A 225 -11.99 -24.07 15.12
CA ASP A 225 -12.50 -23.99 16.50
C ASP A 225 -12.56 -22.55 17.04
N ALA A 226 -12.96 -21.62 16.16
CA ALA A 226 -12.91 -20.20 16.48
C ALA A 226 -13.91 -19.83 17.58
N HIS A 227 -13.42 -19.15 18.64
CA HIS A 227 -14.26 -18.50 19.64
C HIS A 227 -15.02 -17.35 18.97
N ARG A 228 -16.34 -17.41 19.02
CA ARG A 228 -17.18 -16.36 18.42
C ARG A 228 -17.57 -15.33 19.47
N LEU A 229 -17.34 -14.06 19.13
CA LEU A 229 -17.80 -12.91 19.89
C LEU A 229 -18.73 -12.08 19.00
N HIS A 230 -20.03 -12.22 19.20
CA HIS A 230 -21.02 -11.42 18.50
C HIS A 230 -21.18 -10.06 19.19
N LEU A 231 -20.61 -9.03 18.58
CA LEU A 231 -20.61 -7.67 19.09
C LEU A 231 -21.97 -7.01 18.84
N ARG A 232 -22.81 -7.01 19.88
CA ARG A 232 -24.12 -6.33 19.88
C ARG A 232 -23.96 -4.81 19.96
N ASP A 233 -25.04 -4.06 19.85
CA ASP A 233 -25.02 -2.61 20.14
C ASP A 233 -24.62 -2.33 21.61
N LEU A 234 -24.17 -1.11 21.91
CA LEU A 234 -23.78 -0.76 23.28
C LEU A 234 -24.94 -0.94 24.26
N THR A 235 -24.64 -1.32 25.49
CA THR A 235 -25.63 -1.26 26.57
C THR A 235 -26.07 0.20 26.77
N VAL A 236 -27.26 0.41 27.33
CA VAL A 236 -27.73 1.78 27.62
C VAL A 236 -26.74 2.49 28.57
N SER A 237 -26.19 1.76 29.54
CA SER A 237 -25.16 2.28 30.44
C SER A 237 -23.87 2.68 29.71
N ASP A 238 -23.36 1.83 28.81
CA ASP A 238 -22.15 2.15 28.04
C ASP A 238 -22.39 3.32 27.06
N ALA A 239 -23.58 3.39 26.46
CA ALA A 239 -23.96 4.49 25.59
C ALA A 239 -24.04 5.82 26.35
N HIS A 240 -24.64 5.81 27.55
CA HIS A 240 -24.62 6.96 28.46
C HIS A 240 -23.19 7.36 28.83
N GLN A 241 -22.35 6.39 29.20
CA GLN A 241 -20.96 6.66 29.56
C GLN A 241 -20.17 7.26 28.40
N LEU A 242 -20.39 6.78 27.17
CA LEU A 242 -19.79 7.35 25.97
C LEU A 242 -20.24 8.81 25.77
N LEU A 243 -21.54 9.10 25.85
CA LEU A 243 -22.05 10.46 25.74
C LEU A 243 -21.50 11.38 26.84
N ALA A 244 -21.47 10.91 28.09
CA ALA A 244 -20.91 11.66 29.21
C ALA A 244 -19.41 11.93 29.06
N THR A 245 -18.66 10.99 28.46
CA THR A 245 -17.22 11.17 28.18
C THR A 245 -16.97 12.25 27.13
N VAL A 246 -17.86 12.37 26.13
CA VAL A 246 -17.69 13.31 25.01
C VAL A 246 -18.32 14.68 25.31
N ILE A 247 -19.57 14.72 25.78
CA ILE A 247 -20.35 15.93 26.05
C ILE A 247 -20.06 16.50 27.44
N GLY A 248 -19.75 15.64 28.41
CA GLY A 248 -19.61 15.97 29.84
C GLY A 248 -20.79 15.45 30.68
N GLU A 249 -20.52 15.08 31.93
CA GLU A 249 -21.53 14.50 32.84
C GLU A 249 -22.67 15.47 33.19
N GLY A 250 -22.37 16.77 33.31
CA GLY A 250 -23.34 17.80 33.69
C GLY A 250 -24.52 17.94 32.70
N PRO A 251 -24.26 18.25 31.42
CA PRO A 251 -25.31 18.36 30.40
C PRO A 251 -26.10 17.05 30.20
N VAL A 252 -25.40 15.91 30.18
CA VAL A 252 -26.02 14.58 30.03
C VAL A 252 -26.96 14.25 31.19
N ALA A 253 -26.60 14.62 32.42
CA ALA A 253 -27.46 14.43 33.58
C ALA A 253 -28.63 15.42 33.62
N ALA A 254 -28.42 16.66 33.16
CA ALA A 254 -29.46 17.70 33.12
C ALA A 254 -30.58 17.37 32.12
N GLU A 255 -30.25 16.71 31.00
CA GLU A 255 -31.18 16.31 29.94
C GLU A 255 -31.30 14.78 29.83
N SER A 256 -31.60 14.10 30.94
CA SER A 256 -31.63 12.63 31.00
C SER A 256 -32.63 11.98 30.02
N ASP A 257 -33.82 12.57 29.85
CA ASP A 257 -34.85 12.05 28.96
C ASP A 257 -34.43 12.18 27.49
N ALA A 258 -33.94 13.36 27.09
CA ALA A 258 -33.40 13.59 25.75
C ALA A 258 -32.16 12.73 25.47
N THR A 259 -31.30 12.51 26.46
CA THR A 259 -30.15 11.61 26.33
C THR A 259 -30.63 10.17 26.04
N THR A 260 -31.66 9.70 26.74
CA THR A 260 -32.24 8.37 26.52
C THR A 260 -32.82 8.24 25.12
N ASP A 261 -33.51 9.28 24.64
CA ASP A 261 -34.04 9.36 23.29
C ASP A 261 -32.93 9.35 22.23
N LEU A 262 -31.84 10.10 22.46
CA LEU A 262 -30.69 10.13 21.57
C LEU A 262 -30.01 8.77 21.46
N ILE A 263 -29.86 8.07 22.59
CA ILE A 263 -29.32 6.70 22.64
C ILE A 263 -30.19 5.74 21.82
N THR A 264 -31.50 5.91 21.89
CA THR A 264 -32.47 5.10 21.15
C THR A 264 -32.38 5.38 19.64
N LEU A 265 -32.39 6.65 19.24
CA LEU A 265 -32.38 7.08 17.83
C LEU A 265 -31.08 6.74 17.09
N THR A 266 -29.96 6.70 17.80
CA THR A 266 -28.65 6.33 17.25
C THR A 266 -28.45 4.81 17.13
N GLY A 267 -29.47 4.02 17.50
CA GLY A 267 -29.41 2.55 17.51
C GLY A 267 -28.34 2.01 18.46
N ARG A 268 -27.91 2.80 19.46
CA ARG A 268 -26.83 2.46 20.41
C ARG A 268 -25.50 2.08 19.74
N THR A 269 -25.26 2.54 18.52
CA THR A 269 -23.99 2.26 17.82
C THR A 269 -22.92 3.28 18.25
N PRO A 270 -21.69 2.85 18.61
CA PRO A 270 -20.64 3.76 19.04
C PRO A 270 -20.33 4.88 18.05
N LEU A 271 -20.40 4.58 16.74
CA LEU A 271 -20.15 5.57 15.69
C LEU A 271 -21.25 6.64 15.64
N ALA A 272 -22.52 6.25 15.63
CA ALA A 272 -23.63 7.22 15.59
C ALA A 272 -23.67 8.07 16.87
N LEU A 273 -23.46 7.46 18.03
CA LEU A 273 -23.39 8.16 19.31
C LEU A 273 -22.25 9.18 19.36
N ARG A 274 -21.07 8.84 18.85
CA ARG A 274 -19.94 9.78 18.75
C ARG A 274 -20.23 10.95 17.83
N ILE A 275 -20.83 10.69 16.66
CA ILE A 275 -21.17 11.75 15.70
C ILE A 275 -22.23 12.70 16.30
N ALA A 276 -23.22 12.14 16.99
CA ALA A 276 -24.22 12.91 17.71
C ALA A 276 -23.61 13.73 18.85
N ALA A 277 -22.74 13.12 19.67
CA ALA A 277 -22.10 13.78 20.80
C ALA A 277 -21.17 14.93 20.39
N GLU A 278 -20.33 14.71 19.38
CA GLU A 278 -19.45 15.76 18.82
C GLU A 278 -20.23 16.95 18.24
N ARG A 279 -21.53 16.76 17.96
CA ARG A 279 -22.39 17.84 17.48
C ARG A 279 -22.88 18.72 18.63
N VAL A 280 -23.30 18.10 19.73
CA VAL A 280 -23.69 18.82 20.96
C VAL A 280 -22.50 19.61 21.50
N THR A 281 -21.27 19.08 21.40
CA THR A 281 -20.07 19.81 21.81
C THR A 281 -19.65 20.90 20.83
N ALA A 282 -19.91 20.76 19.53
CA ALA A 282 -19.51 21.74 18.52
C ALA A 282 -20.39 22.99 18.46
N ASP A 283 -21.64 22.91 18.93
CA ASP A 283 -22.58 24.02 19.03
C ASP A 283 -23.00 24.20 20.50
N HIS A 284 -22.25 25.00 21.26
CA HIS A 284 -22.36 25.10 22.73
C HIS A 284 -23.72 25.59 23.25
N ASP A 285 -24.62 26.05 22.38
CA ASP A 285 -25.99 26.47 22.71
C ASP A 285 -27.06 25.43 22.34
N HIS A 286 -26.70 24.32 21.65
CA HIS A 286 -27.66 23.27 21.26
C HIS A 286 -27.90 22.29 22.41
N ALA A 287 -29.15 22.23 22.89
CA ALA A 287 -29.58 21.25 23.87
C ALA A 287 -29.62 19.83 23.27
N ILE A 288 -29.44 18.80 24.11
CA ILE A 288 -29.56 17.39 23.67
C ILE A 288 -30.97 17.14 23.11
N SER A 289 -32.00 17.77 23.70
CA SER A 289 -33.40 17.68 23.25
C SER A 289 -33.62 18.19 21.83
N GLU A 290 -32.94 19.26 21.42
CA GLU A 290 -33.09 19.82 20.07
C GLU A 290 -32.51 18.86 19.02
N LEU A 291 -31.37 18.23 19.34
CA LEU A 291 -30.78 17.20 18.47
C LEU A 291 -31.70 15.98 18.31
N VAL A 292 -32.41 15.58 19.37
CA VAL A 292 -33.37 14.47 19.35
C VAL A 292 -34.54 14.77 18.41
N ASP A 293 -35.12 15.95 18.51
CA ASP A 293 -36.26 16.36 17.66
C ASP A 293 -35.87 16.39 16.19
N ASP A 294 -34.67 16.88 15.91
CA ASP A 294 -34.08 16.92 14.58
C ASP A 294 -33.83 15.52 13.98
N LEU A 295 -33.35 14.57 14.78
CA LEU A 295 -33.15 13.18 14.36
C LEU A 295 -34.48 12.46 14.12
N ARG A 296 -35.51 12.68 14.94
CA ARG A 296 -36.86 12.15 14.72
C ARG A 296 -37.44 12.63 13.40
N ALA A 297 -37.37 13.94 13.16
CA ALA A 297 -37.83 14.54 11.91
C ALA A 297 -37.09 14.01 10.67
N ALA A 298 -35.83 13.59 10.82
CA ALA A 298 -35.04 12.97 9.75
C ALA A 298 -35.41 11.50 9.51
N ALA A 299 -35.71 10.73 10.57
CA ALA A 299 -36.10 9.33 10.51
C ALA A 299 -37.48 9.13 9.85
N ASP A 300 -38.50 9.91 10.26
CA ASP A 300 -39.86 9.82 9.70
C ASP A 300 -39.89 10.06 8.18
N ARG A 301 -38.95 10.87 7.67
CA ARG A 301 -38.83 11.16 6.23
C ARG A 301 -37.98 10.14 5.48
N LEU A 302 -37.14 9.37 6.16
CA LEU A 302 -36.43 8.24 5.56
C LEU A 302 -37.41 7.10 5.30
N ASP A 303 -38.29 6.80 6.25
CA ASP A 303 -39.34 5.80 6.12
C ASP A 303 -40.35 6.15 5.02
N GLY A 304 -40.63 7.45 4.80
CA GLY A 304 -41.45 7.94 3.69
C GLY A 304 -40.81 7.88 2.30
N LEU A 305 -39.49 7.63 2.20
CA LEU A 305 -38.77 7.50 0.92
C LEU A 305 -38.55 6.03 0.52
N ASP A 306 -38.70 5.09 1.45
CA ASP A 306 -38.67 3.64 1.19
C ASP A 306 -40.08 3.09 0.89
N GLY A 307 -41.13 3.89 1.11
CA GLY A 307 -42.50 3.64 0.68
C GLY A 307 -42.73 4.03 -0.78
N SER A 308 -43.06 3.05 -1.62
CA SER A 308 -43.49 3.18 -3.01
C SER A 308 -44.22 4.48 -3.38
N ASP A 309 -43.62 5.27 -4.28
CA ASP A 309 -44.38 5.99 -5.30
C ASP A 309 -44.11 5.34 -6.65
N GLY A 310 -45.02 4.43 -6.98
CA GLY A 310 -45.14 3.83 -8.29
C GLY A 310 -45.41 4.91 -9.33
N LEU A 311 -44.67 4.80 -10.42
CA LEU A 311 -44.96 5.42 -11.70
C LEU A 311 -46.34 4.94 -12.16
N ASP A 312 -47.36 5.78 -11.96
CA ASP A 312 -48.58 5.73 -12.76
C ASP A 312 -48.67 7.00 -13.60
N GLU A 313 -49.10 6.79 -14.84
CA GLU A 313 -49.33 7.74 -15.93
C GLU A 313 -48.10 8.13 -16.76
N LEU A 314 -47.91 7.40 -17.87
CA LEU A 314 -48.25 7.88 -19.22
C LEU A 314 -48.11 6.74 -20.23
N ASP A 315 -49.26 6.15 -20.58
CA ASP A 315 -49.43 5.28 -21.75
C ASP A 315 -49.55 6.15 -23.02
N GLY A 316 -48.98 5.67 -24.13
CA GLY A 316 -48.89 6.43 -25.37
C GLY A 316 -47.97 5.79 -26.42
N SER A 317 -48.35 4.59 -26.87
CA SER A 317 -48.16 4.03 -28.22
C SER A 317 -47.08 4.66 -29.14
N ASP A 318 -46.12 3.86 -29.60
CA ASP A 318 -46.19 3.21 -30.92
C ASP A 318 -44.98 2.28 -31.14
N GLY A 319 -45.21 1.14 -31.80
CA GLY A 319 -44.25 0.06 -31.90
C GLY A 319 -43.26 0.19 -33.05
N ARG A 320 -42.09 -0.43 -32.89
CA ARG A 320 -41.39 -1.18 -33.95
C ARG A 320 -40.33 -2.12 -33.39
N ASN A 321 -40.81 -3.34 -33.16
CA ASN A 321 -40.17 -4.65 -33.30
C ASN A 321 -38.73 -4.70 -33.88
N ARG A 322 -37.74 -5.07 -33.06
CA ARG A 322 -36.57 -5.90 -33.45
C ARG A 322 -36.16 -6.80 -32.28
N ARG A 323 -36.27 -8.12 -32.48
CA ARG A 323 -35.85 -9.21 -31.59
C ARG A 323 -34.34 -9.53 -31.77
N PRO A 324 -33.74 -10.31 -30.85
CA PRO A 324 -32.46 -9.99 -30.22
C PRO A 324 -31.25 -10.74 -30.82
N VAL A 325 -30.06 -10.23 -30.54
CA VAL A 325 -28.81 -10.99 -30.61
C VAL A 325 -28.40 -11.29 -29.17
N THR A 326 -28.39 -12.58 -28.85
CA THR A 326 -27.93 -13.15 -27.58
C THR A 326 -26.40 -13.09 -27.50
N THR A 327 -25.89 -12.40 -26.48
CA THR A 327 -24.52 -12.60 -25.98
C THR A 327 -24.61 -12.97 -24.50
N HIS A 328 -24.31 -14.23 -24.20
CA HIS A 328 -24.08 -14.70 -22.84
C HIS A 328 -22.76 -14.13 -22.32
N ALA A 329 -22.85 -13.11 -21.47
CA ALA A 329 -21.85 -12.80 -20.45
C ALA A 329 -22.63 -12.61 -19.15
N GLY A 330 -22.41 -13.50 -18.19
CA GLY A 330 -23.18 -13.61 -16.96
C GLY A 330 -23.15 -12.32 -16.13
N GLY A 331 -24.22 -11.55 -16.22
CA GLY A 331 -24.59 -10.56 -15.23
C GLY A 331 -25.23 -11.28 -14.04
N LEU A 332 -24.51 -11.35 -12.93
CA LEU A 332 -25.05 -11.58 -11.60
C LEU A 332 -24.39 -10.54 -10.69
N GLY A 333 -25.20 -9.77 -9.96
CA GLY A 333 -24.69 -8.88 -8.91
C GLY A 333 -25.44 -7.55 -8.71
N GLY A 334 -26.59 -7.34 -9.36
CA GLY A 334 -27.39 -6.12 -9.20
C GLY A 334 -28.49 -6.16 -8.15
N GLU A 335 -28.96 -7.35 -7.74
CA GLU A 335 -30.19 -7.48 -6.92
C GLU A 335 -30.00 -8.16 -5.56
N GLU A 336 -28.78 -8.55 -5.18
CA GLU A 336 -28.55 -9.28 -3.91
C GLU A 336 -28.11 -8.40 -2.73
N LEU A 337 -28.00 -7.07 -2.88
CA LEU A 337 -27.57 -6.18 -1.80
C LEU A 337 -28.70 -5.66 -0.90
N ALA A 338 -29.97 -5.93 -1.22
CA ALA A 338 -31.11 -5.41 -0.48
C ALA A 338 -31.71 -6.39 0.55
N ALA A 339 -31.18 -7.60 0.69
CA ALA A 339 -31.90 -8.69 1.37
C ALA A 339 -31.29 -9.23 2.68
N ASP A 340 -30.21 -8.67 3.22
CA ASP A 340 -29.55 -9.32 4.37
C ASP A 340 -29.00 -8.36 5.44
N ILE A 341 -29.84 -7.45 5.95
CA ILE A 341 -29.58 -6.68 7.18
C ILE A 341 -30.92 -6.47 7.90
N GLY A 342 -31.01 -6.85 9.18
CA GLY A 342 -32.20 -6.62 10.00
C GLY A 342 -32.54 -5.12 10.13
N PRO A 343 -33.83 -4.73 10.13
CA PRO A 343 -34.30 -3.36 9.92
C PRO A 343 -34.01 -2.35 11.06
N GLY A 344 -33.21 -2.68 12.08
CA GLY A 344 -33.06 -1.87 13.29
C GLY A 344 -31.80 -1.00 13.40
N SER A 345 -30.65 -1.45 12.91
CA SER A 345 -29.35 -0.79 13.18
C SER A 345 -28.85 0.14 12.07
N ASP A 346 -29.25 -0.09 10.82
CA ASP A 346 -28.83 0.76 9.68
C ASP A 346 -29.60 2.09 9.66
N THR A 347 -30.87 2.08 10.07
CA THR A 347 -31.75 3.26 10.09
C THR A 347 -31.21 4.37 11.00
N GLY A 348 -30.70 4.03 12.19
CA GLY A 348 -30.15 5.02 13.12
C GLY A 348 -28.86 5.69 12.63
N ILE A 349 -27.93 4.91 12.06
CA ILE A 349 -26.70 5.46 11.45
C ILE A 349 -27.04 6.30 10.21
N ARG A 350 -27.94 5.81 9.34
CA ARG A 350 -28.40 6.55 8.15
C ARG A 350 -29.15 7.83 8.52
N ALA A 351 -29.96 7.82 9.58
CA ALA A 351 -30.67 9.01 10.05
C ALA A 351 -29.68 10.10 10.49
N VAL A 352 -28.65 9.74 11.27
CA VAL A 352 -27.58 10.67 11.69
C VAL A 352 -26.81 11.22 10.48
N PHE A 353 -26.48 10.38 9.49
CA PHE A 353 -25.83 10.85 8.26
C PHE A 353 -26.74 11.73 7.40
N SER A 354 -28.02 11.37 7.26
CA SER A 354 -29.04 12.12 6.52
C SER A 354 -29.27 13.50 7.12
N TRP A 355 -29.36 13.59 8.44
CA TRP A 355 -29.48 14.85 9.13
C TRP A 355 -28.24 15.73 8.93
N SER A 356 -27.04 15.20 9.17
CA SER A 356 -25.78 15.92 8.92
C SER A 356 -25.63 16.38 7.48
N TYR A 357 -26.17 15.62 6.52
CA TYR A 357 -26.17 15.97 5.11
C TYR A 357 -27.17 17.09 4.76
N ARG A 358 -28.35 17.13 5.39
CA ARG A 358 -29.39 18.14 5.12
C ARG A 358 -29.00 19.54 5.57
N THR A 359 -28.15 19.66 6.59
CA THR A 359 -27.63 20.96 7.07
C THR A 359 -26.55 21.54 6.16
N LEU A 360 -26.12 20.82 5.13
CA LEU A 360 -25.05 21.26 4.24
C LEU A 360 -25.55 22.31 3.25
N SER A 361 -24.72 23.33 3.04
CA SER A 361 -24.89 24.22 1.88
C SER A 361 -24.83 23.42 0.56
N PRO A 362 -25.51 23.85 -0.52
CA PRO A 362 -25.53 23.10 -1.79
C PRO A 362 -24.15 22.70 -2.33
N PRO A 363 -23.11 23.57 -2.29
CA PRO A 363 -21.75 23.18 -2.70
C PRO A 363 -21.11 22.11 -1.81
N ALA A 364 -21.35 22.16 -0.49
CA ALA A 364 -20.85 21.15 0.44
C ALA A 364 -21.58 19.81 0.27
N ALA A 365 -22.90 19.83 0.08
CA ALA A 365 -23.68 18.63 -0.22
C ALA A 365 -23.22 17.95 -1.51
N ARG A 366 -22.99 18.72 -2.58
CA ARG A 366 -22.46 18.17 -3.84
C ARG A 366 -21.05 17.61 -3.67
N LEU A 367 -20.14 18.35 -3.02
CA LEU A 367 -18.79 17.85 -2.74
C LEU A 367 -18.84 16.54 -1.95
N PHE A 368 -19.66 16.45 -0.90
CA PHE A 368 -19.83 15.23 -0.11
C PHE A 368 -20.17 14.01 -0.96
N ARG A 369 -21.17 14.13 -1.83
CA ARG A 369 -21.59 13.04 -2.75
C ARG A 369 -20.46 12.65 -3.71
N LEU A 370 -19.80 13.64 -4.31
CA LEU A 370 -18.71 13.40 -5.26
C LEU A 370 -17.51 12.71 -4.60
N LEU A 371 -17.16 13.05 -3.35
CA LEU A 371 -16.09 12.37 -2.61
C LEU A 371 -16.34 10.86 -2.47
N GLY A 372 -17.62 10.45 -2.42
CA GLY A 372 -18.03 9.04 -2.47
C GLY A 372 -17.55 8.28 -3.71
N LEU A 373 -17.27 8.98 -4.83
CA LEU A 373 -16.84 8.40 -6.10
C LEU A 373 -15.32 8.16 -6.20
N PHE A 374 -14.50 8.85 -5.41
CA PHE A 374 -13.03 8.84 -5.52
C PHE A 374 -12.41 7.54 -5.01
N GLY A 375 -12.95 7.01 -3.91
CA GLY A 375 -12.59 5.73 -3.29
C GLY A 375 -11.11 5.49 -2.97
N GLY A 376 -10.26 6.52 -3.02
CA GLY A 376 -8.98 6.56 -2.32
C GLY A 376 -9.16 6.79 -0.80
N PRO A 377 -8.13 6.49 0.00
CA PRO A 377 -8.16 6.69 1.45
C PRO A 377 -8.21 8.17 1.87
N THR A 378 -7.51 9.05 1.15
CA THR A 378 -7.45 10.49 1.45
C THR A 378 -7.46 11.30 0.16
N ILE A 379 -8.07 12.48 0.15
CA ILE A 379 -8.05 13.39 -1.01
C ILE A 379 -7.45 14.74 -0.61
N SER A 380 -6.61 15.31 -1.48
CA SER A 380 -6.09 16.66 -1.29
C SER A 380 -7.13 17.71 -1.62
N THR A 381 -6.94 18.92 -1.11
CA THR A 381 -7.83 20.05 -1.38
C THR A 381 -7.88 20.38 -2.88
N ASP A 382 -6.75 20.32 -3.59
CA ASP A 382 -6.69 20.55 -5.04
C ASP A 382 -7.42 19.46 -5.84
N ALA A 383 -7.25 18.19 -5.48
CA ALA A 383 -7.98 17.08 -6.09
C ALA A 383 -9.49 17.19 -5.85
N ALA A 384 -9.91 17.57 -4.64
CA ALA A 384 -11.31 17.83 -4.32
C ALA A 384 -11.89 18.99 -5.13
N ALA A 385 -11.09 20.03 -5.41
CA ALA A 385 -11.47 21.16 -6.25
C ALA A 385 -11.73 20.71 -7.70
N ALA A 386 -10.80 19.92 -8.26
CA ALA A 386 -10.92 19.36 -9.61
C ALA A 386 -12.15 18.43 -9.75
N LEU A 387 -12.41 17.62 -8.73
CA LEU A 387 -13.59 16.75 -8.68
C LEU A 387 -14.89 17.56 -8.68
N ALA A 388 -14.97 18.58 -7.81
CA ALA A 388 -16.18 19.37 -7.59
C ALA A 388 -16.41 20.50 -8.62
N ASP A 389 -15.41 20.82 -9.45
CA ASP A 389 -15.43 21.96 -10.38
C ASP A 389 -15.58 23.30 -9.65
N LEU A 390 -14.78 23.46 -8.60
CA LEU A 390 -14.80 24.65 -7.73
C LEU A 390 -13.42 25.26 -7.67
N ASP A 391 -13.35 26.58 -7.51
CA ASP A 391 -12.10 27.24 -7.12
C ASP A 391 -11.66 26.81 -5.70
N LEU A 392 -10.38 27.04 -5.39
CA LEU A 392 -9.79 26.64 -4.11
C LEU A 392 -10.47 27.26 -2.89
N ARG A 393 -10.98 28.50 -3.00
CA ARG A 393 -11.64 29.16 -1.87
C ARG A 393 -13.00 28.55 -1.60
N ALA A 394 -13.75 28.25 -2.66
CA ALA A 394 -15.06 27.61 -2.60
C ALA A 394 -14.95 26.18 -2.06
N VAL A 395 -13.98 25.38 -2.53
CA VAL A 395 -13.79 24.02 -2.03
C VAL A 395 -13.35 24.02 -0.55
N GLN A 396 -12.45 24.93 -0.14
CA GLN A 396 -12.05 25.05 1.27
C GLN A 396 -13.22 25.45 2.17
N LYS A 397 -14.14 26.30 1.68
CA LYS A 397 -15.38 26.61 2.40
C LYS A 397 -16.26 25.37 2.53
N ALA A 398 -16.46 24.62 1.44
CA ALA A 398 -17.24 23.38 1.46
C ALA A 398 -16.63 22.33 2.41
N ILE A 399 -15.32 22.11 2.35
CA ILE A 399 -14.59 21.20 3.25
C ILE A 399 -14.75 21.60 4.71
N ARG A 400 -14.68 22.90 5.05
CA ARG A 400 -14.92 23.36 6.42
C ARG A 400 -16.32 23.02 6.92
N VAL A 401 -17.34 23.19 6.06
CA VAL A 401 -18.73 22.80 6.39
C VAL A 401 -18.82 21.28 6.60
N LEU A 402 -18.18 20.47 5.75
CA LEU A 402 -18.16 19.01 5.90
C LEU A 402 -17.45 18.54 7.17
N ARG A 403 -16.36 19.22 7.56
CA ARG A 403 -15.64 18.94 8.80
C ARG A 403 -16.49 19.26 10.02
N HIS A 404 -17.17 20.42 10.03
CA HIS A 404 -18.07 20.78 11.11
C HIS A 404 -19.27 19.82 11.22
N ALA A 405 -19.71 19.25 10.09
CA ALA A 405 -20.74 18.23 10.07
C ALA A 405 -20.24 16.80 10.41
N ASN A 406 -18.97 16.61 10.78
CA ASN A 406 -18.34 15.31 11.04
C ASN A 406 -18.46 14.30 9.87
N LEU A 407 -18.53 14.81 8.63
CA LEU A 407 -18.63 14.00 7.41
C LEU A 407 -17.27 13.74 6.75
N VAL A 408 -16.23 14.47 7.15
CA VAL A 408 -14.84 14.27 6.73
C VAL A 408 -13.88 14.57 7.88
N GLU A 409 -12.77 13.86 7.93
CA GLU A 409 -11.72 14.02 8.95
C GLU A 409 -10.44 14.59 8.35
N PRO A 410 -9.63 15.36 9.11
CA PRO A 410 -8.31 15.77 8.65
C PRO A 410 -7.37 14.57 8.50
N ALA A 411 -6.70 14.46 7.36
CA ALA A 411 -5.77 13.36 7.05
C ALA A 411 -4.38 13.86 6.65
N GLY A 412 -4.01 15.05 7.13
CA GLY A 412 -2.78 15.76 6.76
C GLY A 412 -3.00 17.28 6.76
N ARG A 413 -1.99 18.03 6.30
CA ARG A 413 -2.02 19.51 6.30
C ARG A 413 -3.08 20.09 5.35
N ASP A 414 -3.35 19.41 4.23
CA ASP A 414 -4.21 19.84 3.12
C ASP A 414 -5.13 18.71 2.61
N ARG A 415 -5.29 17.65 3.41
CA ARG A 415 -6.00 16.41 3.04
C ARG A 415 -7.15 16.11 3.97
N ILE A 416 -8.16 15.46 3.39
CA ILE A 416 -9.31 14.95 4.12
C ILE A 416 -9.54 13.46 3.83
N ALA A 417 -10.14 12.76 4.78
CA ALA A 417 -10.56 11.37 4.65
C ALA A 417 -12.07 11.24 4.94
N GLN A 418 -12.71 10.24 4.33
CA GLN A 418 -14.05 9.81 4.68
C GLN A 418 -13.98 8.43 5.34
N HIS A 419 -14.65 8.28 6.47
CA HIS A 419 -14.87 6.97 7.07
C HIS A 419 -15.63 6.06 6.09
N ALA A 420 -15.33 4.75 6.07
CA ALA A 420 -15.83 3.83 5.04
C ALA A 420 -17.37 3.81 4.93
N LEU A 421 -18.09 3.89 6.06
CA LEU A 421 -19.57 3.95 6.07
C LEU A 421 -20.09 5.28 5.52
N ILE A 422 -19.46 6.40 5.89
CA ILE A 422 -19.82 7.73 5.38
C ILE A 422 -19.59 7.81 3.86
N ARG A 423 -18.47 7.25 3.39
CA ARG A 423 -18.15 7.16 1.96
C ARG A 423 -19.17 6.30 1.19
N THR A 424 -19.62 5.19 1.78
CA THR A 424 -20.67 4.33 1.20
C THR A 424 -21.98 5.10 1.08
N TYR A 425 -22.39 5.79 2.15
CA TYR A 425 -23.57 6.65 2.15
C TYR A 425 -23.48 7.78 1.11
N ALA A 426 -22.33 8.45 1.02
CA ALA A 426 -22.06 9.48 0.02
C ALA A 426 -22.16 8.93 -1.42
N TYR A 427 -21.62 7.74 -1.66
CA TYR A 427 -21.68 7.06 -2.95
C TYR A 427 -23.12 6.74 -3.35
N GLU A 428 -23.93 6.19 -2.45
CA GLU A 428 -25.35 5.91 -2.69
C GLU A 428 -26.14 7.19 -2.97
N LEU A 429 -25.89 8.26 -2.20
CA LEU A 429 -26.51 9.56 -2.46
C LEU A 429 -26.12 10.12 -3.83
N ALA A 430 -24.87 9.98 -4.24
CA ALA A 430 -24.46 10.39 -5.58
C ALA A 430 -25.26 9.63 -6.65
N HIS A 431 -25.45 8.32 -6.48
CA HIS A 431 -26.20 7.50 -7.44
C HIS A 431 -27.69 7.83 -7.49
N ARG A 432 -28.28 8.21 -6.35
CA ARG A 432 -29.70 8.59 -6.26
C ARG A 432 -29.97 10.02 -6.74
N LEU A 433 -29.10 10.98 -6.40
CA LEU A 433 -29.38 12.40 -6.55
C LEU A 433 -28.65 13.08 -7.72
N ASP A 434 -27.54 12.53 -8.19
CA ASP A 434 -26.77 13.11 -9.31
C ASP A 434 -26.96 12.30 -10.59
N ALA A 435 -27.23 13.01 -11.69
CA ALA A 435 -27.34 12.40 -13.01
C ALA A 435 -26.06 11.59 -13.37
N PRO A 436 -26.19 10.43 -14.04
CA PRO A 436 -25.05 9.62 -14.44
C PRO A 436 -23.97 10.40 -15.21
N GLU A 437 -24.37 11.30 -16.11
CA GLU A 437 -23.47 12.11 -16.93
C GLU A 437 -22.65 13.11 -16.10
N ASP A 438 -23.26 13.65 -15.04
CA ASP A 438 -22.64 14.59 -14.11
C ASP A 438 -21.56 13.92 -13.26
N ARG A 439 -21.87 12.72 -12.76
CA ARG A 439 -20.93 11.89 -12.00
C ARG A 439 -19.74 11.48 -12.85
N ASP A 440 -20.01 11.04 -14.08
CA ASP A 440 -18.97 10.66 -15.03
C ASP A 440 -18.10 11.87 -15.43
N ARG A 441 -18.68 13.07 -15.58
CA ARG A 441 -17.93 14.30 -15.82
C ARG A 441 -17.03 14.67 -14.65
N ALA A 442 -17.53 14.58 -13.42
CA ALA A 442 -16.74 14.85 -12.21
C ALA A 442 -15.54 13.90 -12.09
N VAL A 443 -15.77 12.60 -12.31
CA VAL A 443 -14.69 11.61 -12.32
C VAL A 443 -13.68 11.88 -13.44
N ARG A 444 -14.14 12.20 -14.66
CA ARG A 444 -13.24 12.56 -15.77
C ARG A 444 -12.35 13.74 -15.42
N ARG A 445 -12.89 14.83 -14.89
CA ARG A 445 -12.09 16.00 -14.44
C ARG A 445 -11.03 15.61 -13.43
N LEU A 446 -11.40 14.85 -12.41
CA LEU A 446 -10.46 14.38 -11.40
C LEU A 446 -9.33 13.54 -12.02
N THR A 447 -9.67 12.59 -12.88
CA THR A 447 -8.66 11.74 -13.53
C THR A 447 -7.75 12.54 -14.46
N SER A 448 -8.29 13.46 -15.25
CA SER A 448 -7.50 14.36 -16.10
C SER A 448 -6.56 15.24 -15.28
N TRP A 449 -7.03 15.73 -14.13
CA TRP A 449 -6.20 16.48 -13.20
C TRP A 449 -5.05 15.65 -12.65
N TYR A 450 -5.29 14.40 -12.25
CA TYR A 450 -4.21 13.50 -11.79
C TYR A 450 -3.18 13.21 -12.88
N VAL A 451 -3.60 12.99 -14.14
CA VAL A 451 -2.66 12.84 -15.27
C VAL A 451 -1.81 14.10 -15.42
N TYR A 452 -2.45 15.28 -15.41
CA TYR A 452 -1.75 16.56 -15.53
C TYR A 452 -0.75 16.77 -14.39
N ALA A 453 -1.19 16.58 -13.14
CA ALA A 453 -0.36 16.77 -11.95
C ALA A 453 0.83 15.81 -11.93
N ALA A 454 0.62 14.52 -12.21
CA ALA A 454 1.70 13.53 -12.30
C ALA A 454 2.72 13.88 -13.38
N HIS A 455 2.27 14.39 -14.53
CA HIS A 455 3.17 14.82 -15.60
C HIS A 455 3.98 16.07 -15.21
N GLN A 456 3.34 17.10 -14.64
CA GLN A 456 4.05 18.30 -14.17
C GLN A 456 5.07 17.95 -13.07
N ALA A 457 4.70 17.07 -12.14
CA ALA A 457 5.60 16.57 -11.11
C ALA A 457 6.76 15.79 -11.75
N SER A 458 6.50 14.92 -12.73
CA SER A 458 7.55 14.20 -13.47
C SER A 458 8.52 15.13 -14.18
N HIS A 459 8.04 16.19 -14.83
CA HIS A 459 8.90 17.19 -15.49
C HIS A 459 9.79 17.93 -14.49
N ALA A 460 9.27 18.22 -13.29
CA ALA A 460 10.06 18.85 -12.24
C ALA A 460 11.16 17.92 -11.69
N LEU A 461 11.02 16.60 -11.85
CA LEU A 461 12.05 15.61 -11.49
C LEU A 461 13.11 15.44 -12.59
N GLY A 462 12.94 15.99 -13.78
CA GLY A 462 13.92 15.92 -14.87
C GLY A 462 13.29 15.83 -16.25
N PRO A 463 14.12 15.79 -17.32
CA PRO A 463 13.64 15.80 -18.69
C PRO A 463 12.70 14.62 -18.95
N SER A 464 11.46 14.93 -19.36
CA SER A 464 10.53 13.90 -19.78
C SER A 464 11.04 13.21 -21.03
N THR A 465 11.11 11.89 -20.98
CA THR A 465 11.52 11.05 -22.12
C THR A 465 10.43 10.91 -23.18
N HIS A 466 9.23 11.42 -22.93
CA HIS A 466 8.08 11.29 -23.81
C HIS A 466 7.27 12.59 -23.84
N PRO A 467 7.20 13.29 -24.98
CA PRO A 467 6.24 14.35 -25.18
C PRO A 467 4.83 13.75 -25.12
N MET A 468 4.08 14.04 -24.05
CA MET A 468 2.67 13.66 -23.95
C MET A 468 1.79 14.84 -24.33
N THR A 469 0.80 14.59 -25.19
CA THR A 469 -0.28 15.54 -25.44
C THR A 469 -1.30 15.41 -24.32
N LEU A 470 -1.24 16.31 -23.36
CA LEU A 470 -2.25 16.41 -22.31
C LEU A 470 -3.47 17.17 -22.85
N SER A 471 -4.67 16.69 -22.54
CA SER A 471 -5.87 17.50 -22.73
C SER A 471 -5.79 18.72 -21.81
N SER A 472 -6.14 19.91 -22.33
CA SER A 472 -6.15 21.15 -21.54
C SER A 472 -7.07 21.01 -20.33
N SER A 473 -6.59 21.38 -19.14
CA SER A 473 -7.42 21.44 -17.94
C SER A 473 -8.46 22.56 -18.08
N ASP A 474 -9.70 22.31 -17.64
CA ASP A 474 -10.75 23.34 -17.55
C ASP A 474 -10.30 24.52 -16.66
N ASP A 475 -10.85 25.72 -16.88
CA ASP A 475 -10.41 26.97 -16.24
C ASP A 475 -10.48 26.96 -14.70
N HIS A 476 -11.37 26.17 -14.11
CA HIS A 476 -11.53 26.08 -12.64
C HIS A 476 -10.63 25.04 -11.98
N THR A 477 -9.90 24.25 -12.77
CA THR A 477 -9.05 23.17 -12.25
C THR A 477 -7.73 23.74 -11.73
N PRO A 478 -7.32 23.46 -10.46
CA PRO A 478 -6.05 23.96 -9.93
C PRO A 478 -4.86 23.48 -10.75
N ARG A 479 -4.05 24.43 -11.22
CA ARG A 479 -2.77 24.13 -11.89
C ARG A 479 -1.68 24.02 -10.83
N MET A 480 -1.05 22.86 -10.75
CA MET A 480 0.08 22.64 -9.87
C MET A 480 1.40 22.95 -10.57
N THR A 481 2.28 23.67 -9.87
CA THR A 481 3.67 23.85 -10.26
C THR A 481 4.55 23.18 -9.22
N PHE A 482 5.63 22.55 -9.67
CA PHE A 482 6.50 21.77 -8.80
C PHE A 482 7.95 22.20 -8.96
N THR A 483 8.68 22.20 -7.84
CA THR A 483 10.13 21.97 -7.86
C THR A 483 10.36 20.47 -7.72
N ALA A 484 11.59 19.99 -7.94
CA ALA A 484 11.90 18.57 -7.73
C ALA A 484 11.53 18.10 -6.31
N GLN A 485 11.81 18.90 -5.29
CA GLN A 485 11.51 18.60 -3.90
C GLN A 485 9.99 18.53 -3.64
N THR A 486 9.22 19.49 -4.14
CA THR A 486 7.75 19.48 -3.92
C THR A 486 7.05 18.42 -4.76
N ALA A 487 7.60 18.03 -5.92
CA ALA A 487 7.13 16.90 -6.71
C ALA A 487 7.26 15.58 -5.93
N LEU A 488 8.44 15.29 -5.36
CA LEU A 488 8.65 14.10 -4.55
C LEU A 488 7.70 14.06 -3.35
N ALA A 489 7.59 15.17 -2.61
CA ALA A 489 6.70 15.25 -1.46
C ALA A 489 5.22 15.07 -1.84
N TRP A 490 4.80 15.58 -2.99
CA TRP A 490 3.45 15.38 -3.50
C TRP A 490 3.19 13.92 -3.85
N PHE A 491 4.11 13.26 -4.57
CA PHE A 491 3.98 11.84 -4.88
C PHE A 491 4.00 10.96 -3.62
N ASP A 492 4.86 11.26 -2.65
CA ASP A 492 4.90 10.57 -1.35
C ASP A 492 3.54 10.65 -0.64
N ALA A 493 2.88 11.82 -0.70
CA ALA A 493 1.56 12.02 -0.12
C ALA A 493 0.41 11.39 -0.94
N GLU A 494 0.55 11.25 -2.27
CA GLU A 494 -0.43 10.61 -3.16
C GLU A 494 -0.19 9.11 -3.35
N LEU A 495 0.87 8.54 -2.78
CA LEU A 495 1.23 7.12 -2.92
C LEU A 495 0.04 6.17 -2.61
N PRO A 496 -0.75 6.37 -1.53
CA PRO A 496 -1.92 5.54 -1.25
C PRO A 496 -3.06 5.67 -2.28
N ASN A 497 -3.08 6.75 -3.07
CA ASN A 497 -4.11 7.02 -4.07
C ASN A 497 -3.75 6.52 -5.48
N MET A 498 -2.48 6.19 -5.75
CA MET A 498 -2.03 5.81 -7.11
C MET A 498 -2.84 4.63 -7.68
N VAL A 499 -3.06 3.57 -6.91
CA VAL A 499 -3.85 2.41 -7.35
C VAL A 499 -5.35 2.74 -7.47
N PRO A 500 -6.02 3.34 -6.45
CA PRO A 500 -7.41 3.80 -6.58
C PRO A 500 -7.66 4.70 -7.81
N VAL A 501 -6.78 5.67 -8.04
CA VAL A 501 -6.87 6.60 -9.17
C VAL A 501 -6.68 5.89 -10.51
N THR A 502 -5.70 4.98 -10.62
CA THR A 502 -5.51 4.16 -11.82
C THR A 502 -6.75 3.34 -12.13
N ARG A 503 -7.38 2.73 -11.11
CA ARG A 503 -8.66 2.02 -11.29
C ARG A 503 -9.75 2.98 -11.77
N LEU A 504 -9.88 4.16 -11.17
CA LEU A 504 -10.83 5.21 -11.58
C LEU A 504 -10.68 5.56 -13.06
N MET A 505 -9.45 5.76 -13.52
CA MET A 505 -9.11 6.02 -14.92
C MET A 505 -9.59 4.90 -15.85
N ILE A 506 -9.33 3.63 -15.48
CA ILE A 506 -9.74 2.46 -16.27
C ILE A 506 -11.26 2.41 -16.49
N SER A 507 -12.04 2.72 -15.44
CA SER A 507 -13.49 2.59 -15.54
C SER A 507 -14.21 3.76 -16.21
N LYS A 508 -13.69 4.97 -16.03
CA LYS A 508 -14.44 6.22 -16.23
C LYS A 508 -13.58 7.39 -16.71
N GLY A 509 -12.25 7.22 -16.75
CA GLY A 509 -11.34 8.24 -17.26
C GLY A 509 -11.38 8.35 -18.79
N PRO A 510 -10.75 9.38 -19.35
CA PRO A 510 -10.61 9.49 -20.79
C PRO A 510 -9.71 8.36 -21.34
N PRO A 511 -9.88 7.96 -22.62
CA PRO A 511 -9.01 6.99 -23.27
C PRO A 511 -7.53 7.36 -23.10
N GLY A 512 -6.72 6.37 -22.71
CA GLY A 512 -5.29 6.55 -22.48
C GLY A 512 -4.88 7.15 -21.12
N ALA A 513 -5.82 7.64 -20.29
CA ALA A 513 -5.47 8.27 -19.01
C ALA A 513 -4.65 7.37 -18.07
N ALA A 514 -4.99 6.06 -18.01
CA ALA A 514 -4.33 5.12 -17.11
C ALA A 514 -2.85 4.95 -17.42
N TRP A 515 -2.48 4.75 -18.70
CA TRP A 515 -1.08 4.61 -19.08
C TRP A 515 -0.33 5.94 -19.00
N GLN A 516 -0.97 7.06 -19.33
CA GLN A 516 -0.37 8.39 -19.22
C GLN A 516 -0.04 8.74 -17.76
N PHE A 517 -0.95 8.43 -16.85
CA PHE A 517 -0.71 8.55 -15.41
C PHE A 517 0.48 7.68 -14.99
N CYS A 518 0.49 6.39 -15.34
CA CYS A 518 1.59 5.47 -15.01
C CYS A 518 2.94 5.93 -15.59
N ALA A 519 2.96 6.46 -16.81
CA ALA A 519 4.15 7.05 -17.42
C ALA A 519 4.67 8.26 -16.61
N GLY A 520 3.76 9.11 -16.11
CA GLY A 520 4.08 10.21 -15.21
C GLY A 520 4.61 9.77 -13.83
N LEU A 521 4.33 8.54 -13.39
CA LEU A 521 4.86 8.03 -12.12
C LEU A 521 6.33 7.59 -12.23
N PHE A 522 6.83 7.30 -13.44
CA PHE A 522 8.12 6.60 -13.63
C PHE A 522 9.30 7.29 -12.94
N GLY A 523 9.41 8.63 -13.04
CA GLY A 523 10.50 9.38 -12.41
C GLY A 523 10.52 9.25 -10.88
N TYR A 524 9.33 9.23 -10.27
CA TYR A 524 9.16 9.03 -8.84
C TYR A 524 9.43 7.57 -8.43
N LEU A 525 8.83 6.61 -9.14
CA LEU A 525 8.95 5.19 -8.86
C LEU A 525 10.42 4.73 -8.93
N ASN A 526 11.22 5.30 -9.84
CA ASN A 526 12.65 5.01 -9.92
C ASN A 526 13.48 5.58 -8.77
N ARG A 527 13.00 6.55 -8.01
CA ARG A 527 13.73 7.14 -6.88
C ARG A 527 13.29 6.57 -5.53
N ARG A 528 11.98 6.37 -5.36
CA ARG A 528 11.39 5.88 -4.11
C ARG A 528 11.22 4.37 -4.04
N LYS A 529 11.18 3.70 -5.20
CA LYS A 529 11.05 2.24 -5.30
C LYS A 529 9.88 1.61 -4.52
N PRO A 530 8.64 2.15 -4.53
CA PRO A 530 7.51 1.48 -3.89
C PRO A 530 7.05 0.29 -4.74
N TRP A 531 7.80 -0.83 -4.69
CA TRP A 531 7.70 -1.98 -5.60
C TRP A 531 6.26 -2.50 -5.77
N THR A 532 5.51 -2.59 -4.67
CA THR A 532 4.12 -3.07 -4.68
C THR A 532 3.22 -2.13 -5.49
N ILE A 533 3.36 -0.81 -5.31
CA ILE A 533 2.56 0.20 -6.03
C ILE A 533 2.98 0.25 -7.50
N TRP A 534 4.28 0.16 -7.79
CA TRP A 534 4.78 0.10 -9.16
C TRP A 534 4.14 -1.08 -9.92
N ARG A 535 4.23 -2.29 -9.34
CA ARG A 535 3.63 -3.50 -9.92
C ARG A 535 2.13 -3.33 -10.16
N GLN A 536 1.37 -2.99 -9.12
CA GLN A 536 -0.09 -2.91 -9.19
C GLN A 536 -0.59 -1.88 -10.21
N THR A 537 0.02 -0.70 -10.27
CA THR A 537 -0.39 0.35 -11.23
C THR A 537 -0.11 -0.06 -12.67
N HIS A 538 1.05 -0.68 -12.93
CA HIS A 538 1.46 -1.04 -14.28
C HIS A 538 0.75 -2.29 -14.81
N GLU A 539 0.48 -3.30 -13.98
CA GLU A 539 -0.35 -4.45 -14.35
C GLU A 539 -1.76 -4.01 -14.80
N LEU A 540 -2.38 -3.10 -14.04
CA LEU A 540 -3.69 -2.54 -14.37
C LEU A 540 -3.66 -1.76 -15.69
N ALA A 541 -2.63 -0.93 -15.90
CA ALA A 541 -2.48 -0.12 -17.11
C ALA A 541 -2.16 -0.97 -18.35
N MET A 542 -1.36 -2.04 -18.23
CA MET A 542 -1.09 -2.95 -19.34
C MET A 542 -2.34 -3.70 -19.77
N LEU A 543 -3.06 -4.29 -18.81
CA LEU A 543 -4.29 -5.05 -19.09
C LEU A 543 -5.31 -4.20 -19.85
N ILE A 544 -5.52 -2.94 -19.42
CA ILE A 544 -6.49 -2.07 -20.09
C ILE A 544 -6.01 -1.60 -21.47
N SER A 545 -4.71 -1.32 -21.64
CA SER A 545 -4.16 -0.91 -22.92
C SER A 545 -4.25 -2.01 -23.97
N GLU A 546 -4.07 -3.27 -23.56
CA GLU A 546 -4.30 -4.44 -24.42
C GLU A 546 -5.77 -4.54 -24.83
N HIS A 547 -6.71 -4.42 -23.89
CA HIS A 547 -8.14 -4.48 -24.19
C HIS A 547 -8.66 -3.33 -25.07
N GLN A 548 -8.02 -2.16 -25.03
CA GLN A 548 -8.43 -0.98 -25.79
C GLN A 548 -7.70 -0.82 -27.14
N ASP A 549 -6.86 -1.79 -27.52
CA ASP A 549 -5.97 -1.72 -28.69
C ASP A 549 -5.07 -0.44 -28.70
N ASP A 550 -4.76 0.11 -27.51
CA ASP A 550 -3.86 1.25 -27.35
C ASP A 550 -2.41 0.76 -27.23
N TRP A 551 -1.84 0.45 -28.39
CA TRP A 551 -0.48 -0.08 -28.49
C TRP A 551 0.58 0.87 -27.92
N ARG A 552 0.36 2.20 -27.95
CA ARG A 552 1.33 3.19 -27.43
C ARG A 552 1.43 3.08 -25.92
N GLY A 553 0.27 3.12 -25.26
CA GLY A 553 0.18 2.92 -23.82
C GLY A 553 0.76 1.58 -23.40
N TYR A 554 0.41 0.52 -24.15
CA TYR A 554 0.90 -0.82 -23.89
C TYR A 554 2.43 -0.90 -23.95
N ALA A 555 3.06 -0.44 -25.04
CA ALA A 555 4.50 -0.50 -25.22
C ALA A 555 5.26 0.34 -24.18
N LEU A 556 4.71 1.52 -23.82
CA LEU A 556 5.33 2.42 -22.84
C LEU A 556 5.33 1.85 -21.43
N VAL A 557 4.16 1.38 -20.97
CA VAL A 557 3.98 0.82 -19.63
C VAL A 557 4.72 -0.51 -19.52
N THR A 558 4.72 -1.34 -20.57
CA THR A 558 5.45 -2.61 -20.58
C THR A 558 6.95 -2.41 -20.34
N THR A 559 7.59 -1.46 -21.02
CA THR A 559 9.02 -1.15 -20.80
C THR A 559 9.29 -0.65 -19.37
N SER A 560 8.39 0.16 -18.81
CA SER A 560 8.49 0.64 -17.42
C SER A 560 8.33 -0.52 -16.42
N PHE A 561 7.42 -1.46 -16.70
CA PHE A 561 7.20 -2.63 -15.87
C PHE A 561 8.35 -3.63 -15.96
N ALA A 562 8.92 -3.83 -17.14
CA ALA A 562 10.12 -4.64 -17.35
C ALA A 562 11.30 -4.15 -16.49
N GLU A 563 11.46 -2.82 -16.39
CA GLU A 563 12.48 -2.20 -15.54
C GLU A 563 12.21 -2.43 -14.05
N ALA A 564 10.94 -2.37 -13.61
CA ALA A 564 10.57 -2.71 -12.24
C ALA A 564 10.94 -4.16 -11.90
N GLN A 565 10.59 -5.11 -12.78
CA GLN A 565 10.89 -6.53 -12.59
C GLN A 565 12.40 -6.81 -12.58
N ARG A 566 13.16 -6.13 -13.45
CA ARG A 566 14.63 -6.21 -13.46
C ARG A 566 15.21 -5.81 -12.11
N GLN A 567 14.74 -4.70 -11.56
CA GLN A 567 15.26 -4.17 -10.30
C GLN A 567 14.84 -4.99 -9.06
N VAL A 568 13.67 -5.63 -9.08
CA VAL A 568 13.26 -6.64 -8.09
C VAL A 568 14.07 -7.94 -8.24
N GLY A 569 14.63 -8.18 -9.43
CA GLY A 569 15.46 -9.32 -9.77
C GLY A 569 14.68 -10.49 -10.38
N ASP A 570 13.43 -10.29 -10.79
CA ASP A 570 12.73 -11.25 -11.66
C ASP A 570 13.19 -11.05 -13.11
N LEU A 571 14.38 -11.58 -13.39
CA LEU A 571 15.06 -11.39 -14.68
C LEU A 571 14.31 -12.08 -15.83
N LYS A 572 13.54 -13.14 -15.56
CA LYS A 572 12.79 -13.86 -16.59
C LYS A 572 11.57 -13.08 -17.05
N ASP A 573 10.77 -12.59 -16.10
CA ASP A 573 9.60 -11.79 -16.43
C ASP A 573 10.04 -10.45 -17.05
N SER A 574 11.13 -9.86 -16.56
CA SER A 574 11.75 -8.68 -17.17
C SER A 574 12.13 -8.89 -18.65
N GLN A 575 12.80 -10.01 -18.98
CA GLN A 575 13.16 -10.34 -20.37
C GLN A 575 11.91 -10.42 -21.25
N HIS A 576 10.90 -11.17 -20.80
CA HIS A 576 9.65 -11.33 -21.55
C HIS A 576 8.97 -9.99 -21.83
N LEU A 577 8.90 -9.12 -20.83
CA LEU A 577 8.30 -7.79 -20.97
C LEU A 577 9.09 -6.88 -21.93
N TYR A 578 10.43 -6.88 -21.87
CA TYR A 578 11.20 -6.09 -22.83
C TYR A 578 11.04 -6.60 -24.27
N ASP A 579 11.05 -7.92 -24.48
CA ASP A 579 10.85 -8.51 -25.81
C ASP A 579 9.49 -8.13 -26.38
N LEU A 580 8.45 -8.18 -25.54
CA LEU A 580 7.10 -7.76 -25.90
C LEU A 580 7.04 -6.25 -26.22
N ALA A 581 7.70 -5.42 -25.42
CA ALA A 581 7.76 -3.98 -25.68
C ALA A 581 8.44 -3.67 -27.02
N ILE A 582 9.58 -4.33 -27.33
CA ILE A 582 10.29 -4.20 -28.61
C ILE A 582 9.41 -4.67 -29.77
N GLN A 583 8.73 -5.82 -29.61
CA GLN A 583 7.87 -6.38 -30.64
C GLN A 583 6.74 -5.41 -31.00
N VAL A 584 6.03 -4.88 -29.99
CA VAL A 584 4.92 -3.95 -30.19
C VAL A 584 5.43 -2.63 -30.77
N SER A 585 6.48 -2.03 -30.21
CA SER A 585 6.98 -0.75 -30.71
C SER A 585 7.57 -0.85 -32.13
N THR A 586 8.22 -1.96 -32.48
CA THR A 586 8.73 -2.19 -33.85
C THR A 586 7.59 -2.38 -34.84
N ARG A 587 6.53 -3.13 -34.48
CA ARG A 587 5.37 -3.36 -35.34
C ARG A 587 4.63 -2.06 -35.69
N HIS A 588 4.70 -1.07 -34.81
CA HIS A 588 3.98 0.20 -34.93
C HIS A 588 4.89 1.41 -35.22
N ASP A 589 6.13 1.17 -35.65
CA ASP A 589 7.12 2.21 -35.99
C ASP A 589 7.34 3.26 -34.89
N ASP A 590 7.47 2.81 -33.64
CA ASP A 590 7.86 3.66 -32.49
C ASP A 590 9.35 3.44 -32.12
N PRO A 591 10.27 4.20 -32.75
CA PRO A 591 11.68 4.07 -32.49
C PRO A 591 12.09 4.58 -31.09
N HIS A 592 11.32 5.48 -30.46
CA HIS A 592 11.64 5.98 -29.12
C HIS A 592 11.45 4.87 -28.09
N ASN A 593 10.30 4.20 -28.09
CA ASN A 593 10.07 3.11 -27.16
C ASN A 593 10.98 1.90 -27.45
N THR A 594 11.23 1.61 -28.73
CA THR A 594 12.17 0.56 -29.14
C THR A 594 13.57 0.81 -28.57
N ALA A 595 14.10 2.03 -28.69
CA ALA A 595 15.40 2.38 -28.15
C ALA A 595 15.47 2.22 -26.62
N ARG A 596 14.40 2.61 -25.92
CA ARG A 596 14.29 2.51 -24.47
C ARG A 596 14.26 1.05 -24.00
N ALA A 597 13.47 0.21 -24.66
CA ALA A 597 13.41 -1.22 -24.34
C ALA A 597 14.76 -1.91 -24.64
N LEU A 598 15.44 -1.56 -25.74
CA LEU A 598 16.79 -2.04 -26.03
C LEU A 598 17.83 -1.60 -24.97
N ALA A 599 17.76 -0.36 -24.48
CA ALA A 599 18.61 0.10 -23.39
C ALA A 599 18.33 -0.68 -22.09
N GLY A 600 17.06 -0.99 -21.81
CA GLY A 600 16.64 -1.88 -20.73
C GLY A 600 17.20 -3.30 -20.87
N CYS A 601 17.07 -3.92 -22.05
CA CYS A 601 17.68 -5.22 -22.36
C CYS A 601 19.20 -5.22 -22.15
N ALA A 602 19.88 -4.11 -22.47
CA ALA A 602 21.31 -4.02 -22.21
C ALA A 602 21.64 -4.09 -20.72
N TYR A 603 20.85 -3.43 -19.86
CA TYR A 603 21.01 -3.53 -18.41
C TYR A 603 20.64 -4.92 -17.88
N LEU A 604 19.55 -5.51 -18.39
CA LEU A 604 19.16 -6.87 -18.04
C LEU A 604 20.25 -7.90 -18.40
N ALA A 605 20.83 -7.78 -19.59
CA ALA A 605 21.92 -8.65 -20.04
C ALA A 605 23.19 -8.48 -19.16
N ILE A 606 23.49 -7.25 -18.69
CA ILE A 606 24.55 -7.03 -17.70
C ILE A 606 24.26 -7.75 -16.39
N ASP A 607 23.03 -7.68 -15.89
CA ASP A 607 22.62 -8.34 -14.65
C ASP A 607 22.66 -9.88 -14.77
N CYS A 608 22.39 -10.41 -15.97
CA CYS A 608 22.55 -11.82 -16.30
C CYS A 608 24.02 -12.25 -16.56
N GLY A 609 24.96 -11.30 -16.66
CA GLY A 609 26.37 -11.57 -17.00
C GLY A 609 26.64 -11.81 -18.50
N ASP A 610 25.66 -11.61 -19.39
CA ASP A 610 25.85 -11.69 -20.84
C ASP A 610 26.29 -10.33 -21.41
N TYR A 611 27.59 -10.07 -21.30
CA TYR A 611 28.18 -8.80 -21.72
C TYR A 611 28.22 -8.62 -23.25
N ASP A 612 28.12 -9.69 -24.04
CA ASP A 612 28.09 -9.57 -25.50
C ASP A 612 26.71 -9.11 -25.98
N ALA A 613 25.65 -9.76 -25.48
CA ALA A 613 24.28 -9.30 -25.72
C ALA A 613 24.09 -7.86 -25.22
N ALA A 614 24.59 -7.55 -24.02
CA ALA A 614 24.52 -6.20 -23.47
C ALA A 614 25.15 -5.14 -24.38
N ARG A 615 26.34 -5.44 -24.93
CA ARG A 615 27.03 -4.54 -25.87
C ARG A 615 26.20 -4.33 -27.13
N ASP A 616 25.61 -5.38 -27.67
CA ASP A 616 24.87 -5.31 -28.93
C ASP A 616 23.55 -4.57 -28.76
N TYR A 617 22.81 -4.83 -27.68
CA TYR A 617 21.62 -4.05 -27.30
C TYR A 617 21.95 -2.58 -27.06
N ALA A 618 22.99 -2.26 -26.26
CA ALA A 618 23.37 -0.88 -25.95
C ALA A 618 23.82 -0.10 -27.20
N ARG A 619 24.53 -0.77 -28.12
CA ARG A 619 24.94 -0.16 -29.40
C ARG A 619 23.75 0.11 -30.30
N HIS A 620 22.78 -0.79 -30.35
CA HIS A 620 21.56 -0.59 -31.11
C HIS A 620 20.75 0.59 -30.55
N ALA A 621 20.52 0.62 -29.23
CA ALA A 621 19.86 1.72 -28.55
C ALA A 621 20.58 3.07 -28.79
N LEU A 622 21.91 3.09 -28.72
CA LEU A 622 22.72 4.29 -28.96
C LEU A 622 22.59 4.81 -30.41
N ASN A 623 22.56 3.92 -31.39
CA ASN A 623 22.39 4.33 -32.79
C ASN A 623 20.99 4.89 -33.04
N LEU A 624 19.97 4.27 -32.45
CA LEU A 624 18.58 4.70 -32.60
C LEU A 624 18.35 6.06 -31.93
N THR A 625 18.77 6.23 -30.67
CA THR A 625 18.68 7.52 -29.96
C THR A 625 19.42 8.65 -30.66
N ARG A 626 20.59 8.38 -31.26
CA ARG A 626 21.30 9.34 -32.13
C ARG A 626 20.49 9.77 -33.34
N SER A 627 19.87 8.82 -34.03
CA SER A 627 19.06 9.13 -35.21
C SER A 627 17.82 9.96 -34.87
N LEU A 628 17.33 9.86 -33.63
CA LEU A 628 16.20 10.61 -33.10
C LEU A 628 16.59 11.97 -32.52
N GLY A 629 17.88 12.24 -32.32
CA GLY A 629 18.35 13.43 -31.59
C GLY A 629 18.03 13.39 -30.09
N ASP A 630 17.77 12.22 -29.52
CA ASP A 630 17.49 12.03 -28.10
C ASP A 630 18.80 11.97 -27.30
N SER A 631 19.32 13.14 -26.91
CA SER A 631 20.57 13.28 -26.15
C SER A 631 20.55 12.53 -24.81
N THR A 632 19.37 12.42 -24.19
CA THR A 632 19.19 11.76 -22.90
C THR A 632 19.25 10.25 -23.05
N GLY A 633 18.50 9.70 -24.01
CA GLY A 633 18.58 8.29 -24.38
C GLY A 633 19.97 7.87 -24.87
N GLU A 634 20.67 8.76 -25.59
CA GLU A 634 22.06 8.50 -25.97
C GLU A 634 22.98 8.38 -24.74
N ALA A 635 22.82 9.24 -23.74
CA ALA A 635 23.62 9.18 -22.52
C ALA A 635 23.38 7.88 -21.75
N VAL A 636 22.12 7.47 -21.59
CA VAL A 636 21.74 6.19 -20.96
C VAL A 636 22.35 5.01 -21.72
N SER A 637 22.29 5.02 -23.05
CA SER A 637 22.85 3.96 -23.89
C SER A 637 24.38 3.91 -23.83
N ARG A 638 25.06 5.08 -23.72
CA ARG A 638 26.51 5.15 -23.48
C ARG A 638 26.91 4.53 -22.15
N VAL A 639 26.15 4.75 -21.08
CA VAL A 639 26.41 4.15 -19.76
C VAL A 639 26.29 2.63 -19.85
N ALA A 640 25.20 2.10 -20.43
CA ALA A 640 25.04 0.66 -20.61
C ALA A 640 26.19 0.05 -21.44
N LEU A 641 26.57 0.69 -22.55
CA LEU A 641 27.70 0.24 -23.38
C LEU A 641 29.03 0.27 -22.62
N ALA A 642 29.27 1.30 -21.81
CA ALA A 642 30.47 1.39 -20.99
C ALA A 642 30.58 0.25 -19.98
N ARG A 643 29.47 -0.10 -19.31
CA ARG A 643 29.41 -1.24 -18.38
C ARG A 643 29.75 -2.54 -19.09
N ALA A 644 29.14 -2.81 -20.25
CA ALA A 644 29.43 -4.02 -21.05
C ALA A 644 30.91 -4.10 -21.49
N LEU A 645 31.51 -2.97 -21.88
CA LEU A 645 32.92 -2.91 -22.29
C LEU A 645 33.90 -3.05 -21.13
N SER A 646 33.55 -2.56 -19.93
CA SER A 646 34.39 -2.68 -18.73
C SER A 646 34.68 -4.14 -18.37
N HIS A 647 33.64 -4.99 -18.38
CA HIS A 647 33.77 -6.43 -18.10
C HIS A 647 34.61 -7.20 -19.14
N ARG A 648 34.84 -6.61 -20.32
CA ARG A 648 35.73 -7.15 -21.36
C ARG A 648 37.16 -6.57 -21.29
N GLY A 649 37.51 -5.85 -20.22
CA GLY A 649 38.83 -5.24 -20.03
C GLY A 649 39.07 -3.96 -20.84
N ARG A 650 38.05 -3.46 -21.56
CA ARG A 650 38.17 -2.24 -22.40
C ARG A 650 37.94 -0.96 -21.58
N HIS A 651 38.65 -0.83 -20.46
CA HIS A 651 38.44 0.21 -19.46
C HIS A 651 38.61 1.64 -19.99
N ASN A 652 39.57 1.87 -20.89
CA ASN A 652 39.78 3.20 -21.50
C ASN A 652 38.59 3.66 -22.35
N ASP A 653 37.94 2.72 -23.05
CA ASP A 653 36.78 3.03 -23.89
C ASP A 653 35.55 3.27 -23.02
N ALA A 654 35.36 2.44 -21.99
CA ALA A 654 34.32 2.61 -20.98
C ALA A 654 34.41 3.97 -20.29
N ARG A 655 35.62 4.39 -19.86
CA ARG A 655 35.85 5.69 -19.24
C ARG A 655 35.45 6.85 -20.16
N ARG A 656 35.86 6.83 -21.44
CA ARG A 656 35.48 7.87 -22.40
C ARG A 656 33.96 7.95 -22.61
N LEU A 657 33.28 6.81 -22.67
CA LEU A 657 31.82 6.75 -22.81
C LEU A 657 31.12 7.35 -21.58
N LEU A 658 31.55 7.00 -20.37
CA LEU A 658 31.00 7.53 -19.11
C LEU A 658 31.23 9.03 -18.98
N THR A 659 32.45 9.53 -19.23
CA THR A 659 32.75 10.97 -19.17
C THR A 659 31.89 11.77 -20.15
N ASN A 660 31.66 11.24 -21.36
CA ASN A 660 30.78 11.89 -22.35
C ASN A 660 29.31 11.85 -21.93
N ALA A 661 28.84 10.75 -21.34
CA ALA A 661 27.48 10.64 -20.81
C ALA A 661 27.25 11.64 -19.67
N ILE A 662 28.16 11.71 -18.69
CA ILE A 662 28.10 12.65 -17.57
C ILE A 662 28.06 14.10 -18.06
N ARG A 663 28.88 14.45 -19.06
CA ARG A 663 28.87 15.80 -19.64
C ARG A 663 27.51 16.14 -20.27
N ALA A 664 26.93 15.23 -21.04
CA ALA A 664 25.64 15.44 -21.68
C ALA A 664 24.51 15.57 -20.63
N LEU A 665 24.48 14.70 -19.61
CA LEU A 665 23.47 14.74 -18.56
C LEU A 665 23.52 16.03 -17.74
N ARG A 666 24.73 16.54 -17.43
CA ARG A 666 24.91 17.83 -16.76
C ARG A 666 24.45 19.02 -17.59
N GLN A 667 24.57 18.96 -18.92
CA GLN A 667 24.05 20.03 -19.81
C GLN A 667 22.52 20.10 -19.83
N HIS A 668 21.84 19.02 -19.43
CA HIS A 668 20.38 18.92 -19.36
C HIS A 668 19.86 18.99 -17.92
N ASP A 669 20.71 19.33 -16.94
CA ASP A 669 20.38 19.36 -15.52
C ASP A 669 19.71 18.06 -15.00
N ASP A 670 20.04 16.91 -15.60
CA ASP A 670 19.53 15.60 -15.17
C ASP A 670 20.40 15.06 -14.02
N ILE A 671 20.17 15.61 -12.83
CA ILE A 671 20.93 15.32 -11.60
C ILE A 671 20.85 13.83 -11.26
N HIS A 672 19.68 13.21 -11.36
CA HIS A 672 19.47 11.80 -11.03
C HIS A 672 20.27 10.88 -11.95
N ARG A 673 20.15 11.03 -13.27
CA ARG A 673 20.93 10.19 -14.20
C ARG A 673 22.43 10.50 -14.11
N THR A 674 22.80 11.74 -13.76
CA THR A 674 24.20 12.09 -13.48
C THR A 674 24.74 11.29 -12.30
N ALA A 675 23.99 11.15 -11.20
CA ALA A 675 24.37 10.32 -10.05
C ALA A 675 24.69 8.88 -10.49
N LEU A 676 23.77 8.27 -11.26
CA LEU A 676 23.93 6.90 -11.77
C LEU A 676 25.15 6.77 -12.69
N ALA A 677 25.38 7.73 -13.59
CA ALA A 677 26.54 7.70 -14.49
C ALA A 677 27.87 7.88 -13.76
N VAL A 678 27.93 8.75 -12.75
CA VAL A 678 29.11 8.96 -11.89
C VAL A 678 29.38 7.71 -11.05
N SER A 679 28.35 7.05 -10.51
CA SER A 679 28.53 5.80 -9.79
C SER A 679 29.10 4.68 -10.67
N ASN A 680 28.72 4.62 -11.95
CA ASN A 680 29.32 3.67 -12.88
C ASN A 680 30.80 4.01 -13.20
N LEU A 681 31.20 5.28 -13.15
CA LEU A 681 32.60 5.69 -13.25
C LEU A 681 33.39 5.29 -11.99
N ALA A 682 32.77 5.43 -10.81
CA ALA A 682 33.33 4.97 -9.54
C ALA A 682 33.58 3.45 -9.55
N GLU A 683 32.60 2.67 -10.01
CA GLU A 683 32.71 1.21 -10.12
C GLU A 683 33.82 0.80 -11.12
N LEU A 684 33.97 1.53 -12.23
CA LEU A 684 35.08 1.34 -13.17
C LEU A 684 36.45 1.63 -12.51
N ALA A 685 36.56 2.69 -11.72
CA ALA A 685 37.78 3.01 -10.97
C ALA A 685 38.09 1.93 -9.93
N ALA A 686 37.09 1.45 -9.19
CA ALA A 686 37.22 0.38 -8.21
C ALA A 686 37.72 -0.92 -8.84
N THR A 687 37.10 -1.36 -9.94
CA THR A 687 37.48 -2.59 -10.64
C THR A 687 38.86 -2.53 -11.30
N THR A 688 39.38 -1.32 -11.56
CA THR A 688 40.74 -1.12 -12.10
C THR A 688 41.78 -0.85 -11.02
N GLY A 689 41.41 -0.91 -9.73
CA GLY A 689 42.31 -0.74 -8.59
C GLY A 689 42.61 0.72 -8.20
N HIS A 690 41.93 1.70 -8.80
CA HIS A 690 42.09 3.12 -8.48
C HIS A 690 41.19 3.50 -7.29
N LEU A 691 41.47 2.93 -6.11
CA LEU A 691 40.58 2.99 -4.94
C LEU A 691 40.29 4.41 -4.43
N ASN A 692 41.29 5.30 -4.40
CA ASN A 692 41.08 6.71 -4.02
C ASN A 692 40.13 7.42 -4.98
N GLU A 693 40.35 7.25 -6.29
CA GLU A 693 39.47 7.83 -7.32
C GLU A 693 38.05 7.24 -7.23
N ALA A 694 37.93 5.95 -6.94
CA ALA A 694 36.64 5.30 -6.73
C ALA A 694 35.89 5.88 -5.53
N ALA A 695 36.57 6.09 -4.41
CA ALA A 695 35.99 6.71 -3.22
C ALA A 695 35.49 8.13 -3.53
N ASP A 696 36.30 8.97 -4.16
CA ASP A 696 35.91 10.34 -4.55
C ASP A 696 34.66 10.35 -5.46
N TRP A 697 34.60 9.43 -6.42
CA TRP A 697 33.46 9.33 -7.31
C TRP A 697 32.22 8.75 -6.63
N PHE A 698 32.33 7.79 -5.72
CA PHE A 698 31.18 7.31 -4.94
C PHE A 698 30.63 8.39 -4.01
N ALA A 699 31.50 9.17 -3.36
CA ALA A 699 31.09 10.33 -2.57
C ALA A 699 30.34 11.36 -3.43
N THR A 700 30.88 11.66 -4.61
CA THR A 700 30.23 12.57 -5.57
C THR A 700 28.87 12.02 -6.04
N ALA A 701 28.78 10.71 -6.33
CA ALA A 701 27.52 10.07 -6.71
C ALA A 701 26.48 10.11 -5.58
N ALA A 702 26.88 9.92 -4.33
CA ALA A 702 26.01 10.02 -3.16
C ALA A 702 25.44 11.45 -3.03
N THR A 703 26.27 12.48 -3.19
CA THR A 703 25.80 13.88 -3.19
C THR A 703 24.79 14.15 -4.30
N TYR A 704 25.07 13.72 -5.53
CA TYR A 704 24.09 13.86 -6.62
C TYR A 704 22.79 13.11 -6.37
N ALA A 705 22.85 11.92 -5.76
CA ALA A 705 21.67 11.16 -5.40
C ALA A 705 20.85 11.89 -4.31
N ALA A 706 21.51 12.45 -3.30
CA ALA A 706 20.87 13.26 -2.27
C ALA A 706 20.19 14.49 -2.86
N ASP A 707 20.88 15.24 -3.74
CA ASP A 707 20.33 16.42 -4.42
C ASP A 707 19.15 16.07 -5.33
N ALA A 708 19.17 14.88 -5.94
CA ALA A 708 18.07 14.35 -6.74
C ALA A 708 16.91 13.79 -5.89
N GLY A 709 17.06 13.76 -4.57
CA GLY A 709 16.15 13.12 -3.63
C GLY A 709 16.01 11.61 -3.85
N ASP A 710 17.05 10.94 -4.34
CA ASP A 710 17.11 9.50 -4.56
C ASP A 710 17.85 8.79 -3.41
N HIS A 711 17.19 8.71 -2.26
CA HIS A 711 17.75 8.09 -1.06
C HIS A 711 18.12 6.62 -1.25
N TRP A 712 17.46 5.91 -2.18
CA TRP A 712 17.78 4.52 -2.47
C TRP A 712 19.15 4.39 -3.15
N SER A 713 19.41 5.20 -4.17
CA SER A 713 20.73 5.24 -4.81
C SER A 713 21.79 5.81 -3.87
N GLU A 714 21.45 6.82 -3.07
CA GLU A 714 22.37 7.40 -2.07
C GLU A 714 22.89 6.34 -1.10
N ALA A 715 22.00 5.55 -0.49
CA ALA A 715 22.37 4.47 0.43
C ALA A 715 23.34 3.48 -0.23
N ARG A 716 23.07 3.10 -1.48
CA ARG A 716 23.95 2.19 -2.25
C ARG A 716 25.31 2.80 -2.55
N HIS A 717 25.36 4.08 -2.91
CA HIS A 717 26.63 4.77 -3.19
C HIS A 717 27.47 4.90 -1.93
N ARG A 718 26.84 5.18 -0.76
CA ARG A 718 27.51 5.20 0.54
C ARG A 718 28.02 3.82 0.97
N LEU A 719 27.26 2.75 0.70
CA LEU A 719 27.74 1.38 0.92
C LEU A 719 29.04 1.09 0.17
N ARG A 720 29.07 1.42 -1.13
CA ARG A 720 30.27 1.23 -1.97
C ARG A 720 31.40 2.16 -1.57
N LEU A 721 31.10 3.39 -1.13
CA LEU A 721 32.11 4.30 -0.58
C LEU A 721 32.79 3.70 0.66
N GLY A 722 32.01 3.17 1.62
CA GLY A 722 32.57 2.51 2.78
C GLY A 722 33.40 1.26 2.43
N ASP A 723 32.99 0.51 1.39
CA ASP A 723 33.80 -0.61 0.86
C ASP A 723 35.18 -0.12 0.37
N MET A 724 35.25 1.04 -0.29
CA MET A 724 36.51 1.63 -0.76
C MET A 724 37.36 2.15 0.40
N LEU A 725 36.75 2.87 1.36
CA LEU A 725 37.45 3.43 2.53
C LEU A 725 38.07 2.32 3.37
N ARG A 726 37.36 1.20 3.59
CA ARG A 726 37.92 0.04 4.29
C ARG A 726 39.13 -0.54 3.56
N GLN A 727 39.07 -0.67 2.24
CA GLN A 727 40.22 -1.17 1.46
C GLN A 727 41.42 -0.20 1.50
N LEU A 728 41.16 1.09 1.70
CA LEU A 728 42.17 2.13 1.91
C LEU A 728 42.70 2.18 3.36
N GLY A 729 42.11 1.41 4.28
CA GLY A 729 42.49 1.36 5.69
C GLY A 729 41.84 2.43 6.58
N ASP A 730 40.82 3.15 6.08
CA ASP A 730 40.02 4.09 6.86
C ASP A 730 38.75 3.42 7.40
N ASP A 731 38.93 2.62 8.45
CA ASP A 731 37.83 1.89 9.10
C ASP A 731 36.81 2.81 9.78
N ALA A 732 37.24 3.99 10.24
CA ALA A 732 36.34 4.98 10.85
C ALA A 732 35.43 5.60 9.79
N GLY A 733 35.99 6.07 8.68
CA GLY A 733 35.21 6.56 7.54
C GLY A 733 34.31 5.49 6.95
N ALA A 734 34.77 4.23 6.84
CA ALA A 734 33.93 3.13 6.37
C ALA A 734 32.72 2.89 7.28
N ARG A 735 32.93 2.87 8.61
CA ARG A 735 31.85 2.73 9.60
C ARG A 735 30.82 3.85 9.46
N ASP A 736 31.25 5.10 9.35
CA ASP A 736 30.36 6.25 9.21
C ASP A 736 29.46 6.13 7.96
N GLN A 737 30.04 5.76 6.81
CA GLN A 737 29.27 5.61 5.57
C GLN A 737 28.26 4.45 5.61
N TRP A 738 28.61 3.35 6.29
CA TRP A 738 27.69 2.23 6.43
C TRP A 738 26.58 2.51 7.43
N LEU A 739 26.83 3.27 8.50
CA LEU A 739 25.79 3.73 9.42
C LEU A 739 24.80 4.67 8.72
N ASP A 740 25.28 5.60 7.90
CA ASP A 740 24.41 6.44 7.07
C ASP A 740 23.54 5.58 6.15
N ALA A 741 24.14 4.60 5.46
CA ALA A 741 23.39 3.69 4.59
C ALA A 741 22.34 2.86 5.34
N VAL A 742 22.62 2.42 6.57
CA VAL A 742 21.66 1.74 7.45
C VAL A 742 20.45 2.61 7.73
N ALA A 743 20.67 3.90 8.04
CA ALA A 743 19.58 4.85 8.32
C ALA A 743 18.66 4.99 7.10
N TYR A 744 19.22 5.22 5.91
CA TYR A 744 18.44 5.32 4.68
C TYR A 744 17.70 4.03 4.32
N CYS A 745 18.34 2.86 4.46
CA CYS A 745 17.70 1.58 4.17
C CYS A 745 16.52 1.32 5.11
N ARG A 746 16.62 1.74 6.38
CA ARG A 746 15.51 1.63 7.35
C ARG A 746 14.34 2.53 6.97
N ASP A 747 14.60 3.78 6.59
CA ASP A 747 13.55 4.73 6.20
C ASP A 747 12.82 4.31 4.92
N LEU A 748 13.49 3.52 4.05
CA LEU A 748 12.94 3.00 2.80
C LEU A 748 12.34 1.60 2.92
N ASP A 749 12.36 0.98 4.10
CA ASP A 749 12.04 -0.43 4.31
C ASP A 749 12.84 -1.39 3.38
N ASP A 750 14.05 -1.00 2.93
CA ASP A 750 14.94 -1.83 2.12
C ASP A 750 15.67 -2.85 3.01
N THR A 751 15.00 -3.97 3.26
CA THR A 751 15.52 -5.05 4.12
C THR A 751 16.82 -5.67 3.57
N ARG A 752 17.03 -5.65 2.24
CA ARG A 752 18.25 -6.20 1.65
C ARG A 752 19.42 -5.24 1.84
N GLY A 753 19.24 -3.97 1.47
CA GLY A 753 20.25 -2.94 1.69
C GLY A 753 20.62 -2.81 3.17
N TYR A 754 19.63 -2.90 4.07
CA TYR A 754 19.83 -2.88 5.51
C TYR A 754 20.73 -4.05 5.97
N ARG A 755 20.43 -5.28 5.57
CA ARG A 755 21.26 -6.46 5.92
C ARG A 755 22.66 -6.36 5.35
N ASP A 756 22.79 -5.94 4.09
CA ASP A 756 24.09 -5.79 3.42
C ASP A 756 24.97 -4.75 4.13
N ALA A 757 24.37 -3.69 4.67
CA ALA A 757 25.06 -2.65 5.43
C ALA A 757 25.45 -3.10 6.84
N VAL A 758 24.53 -3.75 7.56
CA VAL A 758 24.80 -4.30 8.91
C VAL A 758 25.90 -5.37 8.85
N GLN A 759 25.85 -6.27 7.88
CA GLN A 759 26.88 -7.29 7.71
C GLN A 759 28.28 -6.70 7.52
N ARG A 760 28.41 -5.53 6.89
CA ARG A 760 29.69 -4.83 6.73
C ARG A 760 30.18 -4.25 8.05
N LEU A 761 29.28 -3.65 8.83
CA LEU A 761 29.57 -3.14 10.17
C LEU A 761 30.04 -4.27 11.10
N ASP A 762 29.38 -5.41 11.08
CA ASP A 762 29.75 -6.58 11.89
C ASP A 762 31.13 -7.15 11.53
N GLN A 763 31.65 -6.87 10.33
CA GLN A 763 32.99 -7.29 9.92
C GLN A 763 34.10 -6.32 10.35
N LEU A 764 33.77 -5.13 10.88
CA LEU A 764 34.73 -4.16 11.43
C LEU A 764 34.96 -4.36 12.94
N ASP A 765 34.02 -5.03 13.61
CA ASP A 765 34.07 -5.37 15.03
C ASP A 765 34.67 -6.78 15.22
#